data_AF-A0A6P5WVQ6-F1
#
_entry.id   AF-A0A6P5WVQ6-F1
#
_cell.length_a   1.000
_cell.length_b   1.000
_cell.length_c   1.000
_cell.angle_alpha   90.00
_cell.angle_beta   90.00
_cell.angle_gamma   90.00
#
_symmetry.space_group_name_H-M   'P 1'
#
loop_
_entity.id
_entity.type
_entity.pdbx_description
1 polymer ?
#
loop_
_entity_poly.entity_id
_entity_poly.type
_entity_poly.pdbx_seq_one_letter_code
_entity_poly.pdbx_strand_id
1 'polypeptide(L)'
;MHDLICDVASAIASRDYNVFTLKDEDVLKDWPNGETMAKCTMISLRYANISYFPKELKCPQLDLFLLYNENPSVGLPINFFKEALNLKVLDLTDMQFQSLPSSISLLTNLRTLCLDQCILGDIAGVGELKNLEILSLLGSDIEMLPKEIGELIKLRLLDLSERQANQQSNASLAELKLLSHLTTLDVHIPDAKIMPVDLFSEKLERCKIFIGKGWDWVGECEHSRTLKLKLNTSVDELDHGFKMFLKKTEDLYLDDMKGVKIALHELMDEEVFQQLKNLHIQNGSEIEYIISDDGAAYKNEFLQLRSLTLHGLPQLISFCFENKRGSNSCQNELSLFSEKSLRLSSINVERIWHNRFSNISEYGAQNLTSLTIKGCDNLKQLLSSSMARSLTHLKCFEIVECKCLREVIFAGDIEEEDKATISFPQLNSLKIRKLQHLIGFCSENYTIEFPSLKLLEIEQCPQLRGFVSKSTMEKNQHFSPQALFNEKVAFPTLEQLSISWLRNMKMIWHNQLSVNSFCKLETMLVEHCNELFAIFPFDLLTTFQGLQTLQVSGCGSVEHIFELQRLNMKETHVVAAQLRELYVFNLPKLKNVRNEDPQGILTFQNLNVVWVKNCWSLKHVLPASVARVLPQLKDLRVSSYAVEEIVSKTEGWETSVTNFEFDEVSSFMLWNLPNLKYMTEDDQLDSPNQAPLFLVEKVVPKLEEVSLTSDDIAIICDSNVSQGIFHEIKALNLLCYHDESAIFPTTFLERFNNLEKLEVGCSRFNDLFSYERGVGKGTNAPTFLPVRKLTLGGLHYLEHMWMQGSRLDCILPNLEILEVVLCGNMISLGSSSTPFQNLMTLDVQECRAMINLVTSLAVQSLVQLKILRIKNCGSMKEIVGNEGDDEATYDIIFNRLECIELRHLPSLKSFCSGHHTFGFPSLNQVIVSHCPELEIFCKGDLNTPILQRVQVIAGEDEKVHWDGDLNVTIQRLYTKKVDYEGIEWPVLFDSSKAIEIWRDNL
;
A
#
# COMPACT_ATOMS: atom_id res chain seq x y z
N MET A 1 16.68 27.77 12.42
CA MET A 1 17.28 26.76 11.52
C MET A 1 16.50 26.69 10.21
N HIS A 2 15.16 26.81 10.27
CA HIS A 2 14.29 27.07 9.11
C HIS A 2 14.72 28.28 8.27
N ASP A 3 14.98 29.42 8.92
CA ASP A 3 15.36 30.65 8.23
C ASP A 3 16.63 30.45 7.40
N LEU A 4 17.69 29.91 8.01
CA LEU A 4 18.98 29.68 7.33
C LEU A 4 18.91 28.72 6.10
N ILE A 5 17.90 27.85 6.02
CA ILE A 5 17.70 26.92 4.90
C ILE A 5 16.88 27.58 3.78
N CYS A 6 15.84 28.36 4.13
CA CYS A 6 15.14 29.25 3.20
C CYS A 6 16.10 30.28 2.58
N ASP A 7 17.09 30.70 3.35
CA ASP A 7 18.12 31.64 2.94
C ASP A 7 19.04 31.10 1.85
N VAL A 8 19.45 29.85 1.99
CA VAL A 8 20.37 29.18 1.07
C VAL A 8 19.62 28.72 -0.18
N ALA A 9 18.37 28.25 -0.04
CA ALA A 9 17.52 27.91 -1.18
C ALA A 9 17.18 29.14 -2.06
N SER A 10 16.89 30.29 -1.44
CA SER A 10 16.69 31.57 -2.14
C SER A 10 17.99 32.08 -2.80
N ALA A 11 19.14 31.85 -2.17
CA ALA A 11 20.45 32.22 -2.73
C ALA A 11 20.89 31.32 -3.92
N ILE A 12 20.47 30.06 -3.96
CA ILE A 12 20.75 29.12 -5.07
C ILE A 12 19.81 29.39 -6.26
N ALA A 13 18.51 29.62 -6.00
CA ALA A 13 17.54 29.97 -7.04
C ALA A 13 17.88 31.29 -7.76
N SER A 14 18.40 32.27 -7.01
CA SER A 14 18.86 33.56 -7.56
C SER A 14 20.20 33.52 -8.29
N ARG A 15 21.01 32.47 -8.09
CA ARG A 15 22.28 32.28 -8.80
C ARG A 15 22.15 31.49 -10.11
N ASP A 16 21.31 30.46 -10.14
CA ASP A 16 21.32 29.48 -11.25
C ASP A 16 20.09 29.53 -12.17
N TYR A 17 18.97 30.14 -11.73
CA TYR A 17 17.69 30.09 -12.47
C TYR A 17 17.07 31.45 -12.78
N ASN A 18 17.82 32.55 -12.59
CA ASN A 18 17.33 33.93 -12.69
C ASN A 18 16.04 34.17 -11.89
N VAL A 19 15.94 33.56 -10.70
CA VAL A 19 14.78 33.69 -9.79
C VAL A 19 15.07 34.76 -8.74
N PHE A 20 14.14 35.66 -8.46
CA PHE A 20 14.25 36.57 -7.32
C PHE A 20 13.26 36.19 -6.23
N THR A 21 13.76 35.77 -5.07
CA THR A 21 12.97 35.45 -3.88
C THR A 21 13.48 36.19 -2.64
N LEU A 22 12.59 36.44 -1.70
CA LEU A 22 12.91 36.94 -0.35
C LEU A 22 12.58 35.88 0.68
N LYS A 23 13.23 35.97 1.84
CA LYS A 23 12.97 35.10 2.99
C LYS A 23 11.76 35.63 3.76
N ASP A 24 11.10 34.75 4.52
CA ASP A 24 10.01 35.17 5.40
C ASP A 24 10.55 36.18 6.43
N GLU A 25 9.79 37.26 6.69
CA GLU A 25 10.14 38.40 7.57
C GLU A 25 11.27 39.35 7.09
N ASP A 26 11.87 39.12 5.92
CA ASP A 26 12.89 40.03 5.37
C ASP A 26 12.29 41.37 4.90
N VAL A 27 12.96 42.49 5.25
CA VAL A 27 12.57 43.83 4.80
C VAL A 27 13.30 44.18 3.51
N LEU A 28 12.58 44.24 2.39
CA LEU A 28 13.14 44.72 1.12
C LEU A 28 13.27 46.26 1.18
N LYS A 29 14.51 46.72 1.41
CA LYS A 29 14.84 48.15 1.47
C LYS A 29 15.15 48.77 0.11
N ASP A 30 15.82 48.03 -0.78
CA ASP A 30 16.18 48.46 -2.12
C ASP A 30 15.99 47.30 -3.11
N TRP A 31 15.45 47.60 -4.29
CA TRP A 31 15.25 46.59 -5.35
C TRP A 31 16.58 46.25 -6.05
N PRO A 32 16.76 45.01 -6.55
CA PRO A 32 17.99 44.60 -7.23
C PRO A 32 18.30 45.45 -8.47
N ASN A 33 19.58 45.48 -8.87
CA ASN A 33 20.03 46.30 -9.99
C ASN A 33 19.36 45.92 -11.33
N GLY A 34 19.30 46.86 -12.28
CA GLY A 34 18.58 46.69 -13.54
C GLY A 34 19.12 45.60 -14.46
N GLU A 35 20.40 45.20 -14.36
CA GLU A 35 20.97 44.14 -15.18
C GLU A 35 20.58 42.74 -14.69
N THR A 36 20.54 42.54 -13.36
CA THR A 36 20.05 41.31 -12.74
C THR A 36 18.56 41.12 -13.01
N MET A 37 17.78 42.20 -12.87
CA MET A 37 16.34 42.17 -13.11
C MET A 37 16.00 41.95 -14.60
N ALA A 38 16.85 42.38 -15.53
CA ALA A 38 16.60 42.21 -16.96
C ALA A 38 16.59 40.74 -17.43
N LYS A 39 17.29 39.84 -16.71
CA LYS A 39 17.37 38.40 -17.00
C LYS A 39 16.39 37.56 -16.16
N CYS A 40 15.68 38.20 -15.23
CA CYS A 40 14.83 37.51 -14.27
C CYS A 40 13.60 36.90 -14.95
N THR A 41 13.41 35.59 -14.77
CA THR A 41 12.28 34.82 -15.33
C THR A 41 11.20 34.51 -14.29
N MET A 42 11.53 34.58 -13.00
CA MET A 42 10.59 34.32 -11.91
C MET A 42 10.87 35.21 -10.70
N ILE A 43 9.82 35.82 -10.17
CA ILE A 43 9.87 36.59 -8.92
C ILE A 43 8.87 35.96 -7.95
N SER A 44 9.29 35.67 -6.72
CA SER A 44 8.42 35.18 -5.66
C SER A 44 8.72 35.86 -4.34
N LEU A 45 7.80 36.75 -3.94
CA LEU A 45 7.88 37.57 -2.74
C LEU A 45 6.76 37.13 -1.79
N ARG A 46 6.97 36.01 -1.08
CA ARG A 46 6.02 35.49 -0.10
C ARG A 46 6.36 36.03 1.29
N TYR A 47 5.36 36.52 2.01
CA TYR A 47 5.49 37.12 3.35
C TYR A 47 6.57 38.21 3.46
N ALA A 48 6.80 38.95 2.36
CA ALA A 48 7.86 39.97 2.32
C ALA A 48 7.36 41.31 2.87
N ASN A 49 8.15 41.97 3.72
CA ASN A 49 7.85 43.32 4.19
C ASN A 49 8.46 44.37 3.26
N ILE A 50 7.69 44.78 2.25
CA ILE A 50 8.15 45.68 1.18
C ILE A 50 7.95 47.15 1.58
N SER A 51 9.05 47.89 1.67
CA SER A 51 9.02 49.31 2.05
C SER A 51 8.45 50.22 0.95
N TYR A 52 8.77 49.92 -0.31
CA TYR A 52 8.23 50.60 -1.49
C TYR A 52 8.41 49.74 -2.75
N PHE A 53 7.55 49.94 -3.75
CA PHE A 53 7.68 49.35 -5.09
C PHE A 53 8.31 50.35 -6.07
N PRO A 54 9.18 49.90 -7.01
CA PRO A 54 9.67 50.74 -8.09
C PRO A 54 8.52 51.17 -9.00
N LYS A 55 8.65 52.34 -9.63
CA LYS A 55 7.61 52.85 -10.55
C LYS A 55 7.34 51.89 -11.72
N GLU A 56 8.37 51.21 -12.20
CA GLU A 56 8.34 50.27 -13.33
C GLU A 56 9.28 49.10 -13.00
N LEU A 57 8.79 47.87 -13.13
CA LEU A 57 9.56 46.64 -12.94
C LEU A 57 10.27 46.28 -14.25
N LYS A 58 11.60 46.45 -14.26
CA LYS A 58 12.43 46.21 -15.46
C LYS A 58 12.81 44.73 -15.62
N CYS A 59 11.80 43.88 -15.85
CA CYS A 59 11.97 42.43 -16.01
C CYS A 59 11.28 41.92 -17.30
N PRO A 60 11.86 42.14 -18.48
CA PRO A 60 11.23 41.80 -19.76
C PRO A 60 11.13 40.29 -20.02
N GLN A 61 11.90 39.46 -19.32
CA GLN A 61 11.90 37.99 -19.45
C GLN A 61 11.03 37.28 -18.40
N LEU A 62 10.30 38.03 -17.58
CA LEU A 62 9.55 37.48 -16.45
C LEU A 62 8.36 36.64 -16.94
N ASP A 63 8.31 35.37 -16.55
CA ASP A 63 7.22 34.42 -16.84
C ASP A 63 6.28 34.25 -15.63
N LEU A 64 6.83 34.31 -14.40
CA LEU A 64 6.11 34.11 -13.14
C LEU A 64 6.35 35.26 -12.15
N PHE A 65 5.28 35.81 -11.59
CA PHE A 65 5.36 36.77 -10.48
C PHE A 65 4.39 36.36 -9.37
N LEU A 66 4.93 36.08 -8.18
CA LEU A 66 4.16 35.77 -6.97
C LEU A 66 4.42 36.84 -5.92
N LEU A 67 3.35 37.40 -5.34
CA LEU A 67 3.42 38.39 -4.29
C LEU A 67 2.38 38.10 -3.20
N TYR A 68 2.87 37.96 -1.97
CA TYR A 68 2.10 37.93 -0.73
C TYR A 68 2.83 38.83 0.28
N ASN A 69 2.23 39.95 0.68
CA ASN A 69 2.89 41.02 1.45
C ASN A 69 2.15 41.25 2.77
N GLU A 70 2.89 41.22 3.89
CA GLU A 70 2.35 41.42 5.25
C GLU A 70 1.81 42.84 5.49
N ASN A 71 2.26 43.82 4.69
CA ASN A 71 1.77 45.20 4.71
C ASN A 71 0.92 45.49 3.46
N PRO A 72 -0.35 45.06 3.42
CA PRO A 72 -1.21 45.22 2.24
C PRO A 72 -1.55 46.68 1.91
N SER A 73 -1.24 47.62 2.79
CA SER A 73 -1.48 49.06 2.61
C SER A 73 -0.50 49.74 1.63
N VAL A 74 0.59 49.08 1.23
CA VAL A 74 1.53 49.58 0.21
C VAL A 74 1.05 49.15 -1.18
N GLY A 75 0.33 50.03 -1.87
CA GLY A 75 -0.23 49.74 -3.20
C GLY A 75 0.81 49.61 -4.32
N LEU A 76 0.56 48.72 -5.29
CA LEU A 76 1.38 48.57 -6.49
C LEU A 76 1.26 49.82 -7.40
N PRO A 77 2.38 50.37 -7.91
CA PRO A 77 2.36 51.49 -8.83
C PRO A 77 1.61 51.18 -10.14
N ILE A 78 0.92 52.17 -10.68
CA ILE A 78 0.06 52.03 -11.89
C ILE A 78 0.77 51.48 -13.14
N ASN A 79 2.09 51.66 -13.24
CA ASN A 79 2.92 51.23 -14.38
C ASN A 79 3.89 50.09 -14.01
N PHE A 80 3.67 49.43 -12.88
CA PHE A 80 4.61 48.46 -12.34
C PHE A 80 4.98 47.36 -13.36
N PHE A 81 4.01 46.79 -14.07
CA PHE A 81 4.24 45.69 -15.03
C PHE A 81 4.53 46.13 -16.47
N LYS A 82 4.77 47.43 -16.72
CA LYS A 82 4.83 47.99 -18.08
C LYS A 82 5.95 47.38 -18.96
N GLU A 83 7.04 46.93 -18.37
CA GLU A 83 8.13 46.27 -19.10
C GLU A 83 8.10 44.73 -18.99
N ALA A 84 7.21 44.13 -18.20
CA ALA A 84 7.14 42.69 -17.93
C ALA A 84 6.17 41.95 -18.87
N LEU A 85 6.27 42.19 -20.18
CA LEU A 85 5.26 41.78 -21.17
C LEU A 85 5.20 40.25 -21.45
N ASN A 86 6.20 39.49 -21.01
CA ASN A 86 6.24 38.03 -21.18
C ASN A 86 5.49 37.26 -20.09
N LEU A 87 4.97 37.96 -19.08
CA LEU A 87 4.37 37.33 -17.90
C LEU A 87 3.23 36.39 -18.31
N LYS A 88 3.33 35.12 -17.89
CA LYS A 88 2.32 34.09 -18.11
C LYS A 88 1.47 33.86 -16.87
N VAL A 89 2.06 33.99 -15.68
CA VAL A 89 1.41 33.73 -14.40
C VAL A 89 1.67 34.88 -13.43
N LEU A 90 0.59 35.45 -12.90
CA LEU A 90 0.60 36.55 -11.95
C LEU A 90 -0.26 36.21 -10.74
N ASP A 91 0.35 36.14 -9.56
CA ASP A 91 -0.32 35.92 -8.29
C ASP A 91 -0.07 37.12 -7.36
N LEU A 92 -1.15 37.78 -6.97
CA LEU A 92 -1.18 38.95 -6.10
C LEU A 92 -2.05 38.68 -4.87
N THR A 93 -1.99 37.47 -4.32
CA THR A 93 -2.80 37.07 -3.16
C THR A 93 -2.60 37.97 -1.94
N ASP A 94 -3.69 38.26 -1.22
CA ASP A 94 -3.74 39.05 0.02
C ASP A 94 -3.35 40.54 -0.15
N MET A 95 -3.60 41.10 -1.34
CA MET A 95 -3.33 42.51 -1.65
C MET A 95 -4.58 43.40 -1.52
N GLN A 96 -4.38 44.70 -1.31
CA GLN A 96 -5.46 45.69 -1.31
C GLN A 96 -5.36 46.63 -2.52
N PHE A 97 -6.35 46.59 -3.39
CA PHE A 97 -6.41 47.42 -4.60
C PHE A 97 -7.66 48.30 -4.63
N GLN A 98 -7.48 49.63 -4.66
CA GLN A 98 -8.57 50.53 -5.06
C GLN A 98 -8.91 50.38 -6.55
N SER A 99 -7.89 50.13 -7.36
CA SER A 99 -7.98 49.76 -8.77
C SER A 99 -6.73 48.95 -9.14
N LEU A 100 -6.86 47.97 -10.02
CA LEU A 100 -5.69 47.23 -10.53
C LEU A 100 -4.72 48.17 -11.27
N PRO A 101 -3.40 47.93 -11.24
CA PRO A 101 -2.42 48.70 -12.00
C PRO A 101 -2.77 48.74 -13.49
N SER A 102 -2.80 49.93 -14.09
CA SER A 102 -3.13 50.10 -15.51
C SER A 102 -2.26 49.26 -16.45
N SER A 103 -1.01 48.99 -16.06
CA SER A 103 -0.09 48.12 -16.81
C SER A 103 -0.53 46.67 -16.91
N ILE A 104 -1.46 46.17 -16.08
CA ILE A 104 -1.98 44.80 -16.19
C ILE A 104 -2.63 44.58 -17.57
N SER A 105 -3.33 45.59 -18.10
CA SER A 105 -3.93 45.53 -19.44
C SER A 105 -2.92 45.30 -20.58
N LEU A 106 -1.63 45.54 -20.33
CA LEU A 106 -0.56 45.32 -21.32
C LEU A 106 -0.05 43.87 -21.33
N LEU A 107 -0.41 43.04 -20.35
CA LEU A 107 0.08 41.68 -20.18
C LEU A 107 -0.65 40.69 -21.09
N THR A 108 -0.54 40.89 -22.40
CA THR A 108 -1.28 40.10 -23.39
C THR A 108 -0.91 38.63 -23.42
N ASN A 109 0.22 38.21 -22.82
CA ASN A 109 0.64 36.81 -22.73
C ASN A 109 0.17 36.10 -21.45
N LEU A 110 -0.49 36.82 -20.55
CA LEU A 110 -0.92 36.29 -19.27
C LEU A 110 -1.99 35.19 -19.47
N ARG A 111 -1.73 34.02 -18.91
CA ARG A 111 -2.62 32.85 -18.92
C ARG A 111 -3.28 32.63 -17.57
N THR A 112 -2.63 33.03 -16.47
CA THR A 112 -3.14 32.84 -15.12
C THR A 112 -3.01 34.12 -14.31
N LEU A 113 -4.13 34.54 -13.72
CA LEU A 113 -4.20 35.68 -12.80
C LEU A 113 -4.89 35.24 -11.51
N CYS A 114 -4.19 35.39 -10.40
CA CYS A 114 -4.70 35.08 -9.06
C CYS A 114 -4.72 36.35 -8.23
N LEU A 115 -5.90 36.69 -7.76
CA LEU A 115 -6.15 37.83 -6.88
C LEU A 115 -6.90 37.31 -5.66
N ASP A 116 -6.42 36.22 -5.06
CA ASP A 116 -7.09 35.55 -3.94
C ASP A 116 -6.93 36.38 -2.66
N GLN A 117 -7.92 36.36 -1.77
CA GLN A 117 -7.99 37.16 -0.55
C GLN A 117 -7.72 38.66 -0.73
N CYS A 118 -7.97 39.19 -1.92
CA CYS A 118 -7.75 40.59 -2.18
C CYS A 118 -8.97 41.42 -1.77
N ILE A 119 -8.72 42.66 -1.35
CA ILE A 119 -9.76 43.70 -1.31
C ILE A 119 -9.73 44.40 -2.67
N LEU A 120 -10.74 44.18 -3.51
CA LEU A 120 -10.76 44.61 -4.91
C LEU A 120 -11.78 45.72 -5.13
N GLY A 121 -11.31 46.88 -5.60
CA GLY A 121 -12.13 47.94 -6.19
C GLY A 121 -12.38 47.69 -7.68
N ASP A 122 -12.01 48.63 -8.55
CA ASP A 122 -12.21 48.48 -10.00
C ASP A 122 -11.21 47.48 -10.62
N ILE A 123 -11.74 46.40 -11.19
CA ILE A 123 -10.99 45.34 -11.88
C ILE A 123 -11.32 45.24 -13.38
N ALA A 124 -11.99 46.23 -13.98
CA ALA A 124 -12.40 46.19 -15.40
C ALA A 124 -11.23 45.95 -16.37
N GLY A 125 -10.02 46.35 -16.00
CA GLY A 125 -8.80 46.12 -16.79
C GLY A 125 -8.48 44.64 -17.08
N VAL A 126 -9.06 43.69 -16.34
CA VAL A 126 -8.89 42.25 -16.59
C VAL A 126 -9.44 41.85 -17.96
N GLY A 127 -10.50 42.49 -18.47
CA GLY A 127 -11.10 42.14 -19.76
C GLY A 127 -10.18 42.33 -20.98
N GLU A 128 -9.11 43.10 -20.86
CA GLU A 128 -8.11 43.25 -21.92
C GLU A 128 -7.19 42.01 -22.06
N LEU A 129 -7.19 41.11 -21.08
CA LEU A 129 -6.35 39.91 -21.02
C LEU A 129 -6.93 38.76 -21.87
N LYS A 130 -6.98 38.94 -23.19
CA LYS A 130 -7.64 38.00 -24.13
C LYS A 130 -7.06 36.59 -24.18
N ASN A 131 -5.86 36.37 -23.62
CA ASN A 131 -5.21 35.06 -23.52
C ASN A 131 -5.35 34.40 -22.15
N LEU A 132 -6.07 35.02 -21.21
CA LEU A 132 -6.27 34.49 -19.87
C LEU A 132 -7.09 33.19 -19.92
N GLU A 133 -6.55 32.13 -19.34
CA GLU A 133 -7.19 30.82 -19.22
C GLU A 133 -7.71 30.56 -17.79
N ILE A 134 -7.06 31.13 -16.78
CA ILE A 134 -7.42 30.98 -15.37
C ILE A 134 -7.51 32.35 -14.71
N LEU A 135 -8.64 32.58 -14.04
CA LEU A 135 -8.84 33.69 -13.12
C LEU A 135 -9.27 33.14 -11.75
N SER A 136 -8.47 33.37 -10.72
CA SER A 136 -8.81 33.01 -9.34
C SER A 136 -9.03 34.26 -8.51
N LEU A 137 -10.17 34.29 -7.80
CA LEU A 137 -10.62 35.35 -6.92
C LEU A 137 -11.04 34.75 -5.56
N LEU A 138 -10.41 33.64 -5.15
CA LEU A 138 -10.76 32.86 -3.96
C LEU A 138 -10.66 33.74 -2.70
N GLY A 139 -11.76 33.88 -1.97
CA GLY A 139 -11.83 34.61 -0.71
C GLY A 139 -11.67 36.12 -0.84
N SER A 140 -11.81 36.67 -2.04
CA SER A 140 -11.66 38.11 -2.31
C SER A 140 -12.98 38.87 -2.16
N ASP A 141 -12.91 40.11 -1.67
CA ASP A 141 -14.09 40.97 -1.54
C ASP A 141 -14.35 41.66 -2.89
N ILE A 142 -15.44 41.25 -3.54
CA ILE A 142 -15.86 41.73 -4.87
C ILE A 142 -17.29 42.25 -4.72
N GLU A 143 -17.52 43.53 -5.00
CA GLU A 143 -18.88 44.09 -4.96
C GLU A 143 -19.68 43.73 -6.23
N MET A 144 -19.04 43.79 -7.40
CA MET A 144 -19.59 43.35 -8.69
C MET A 144 -18.46 42.92 -9.63
N LEU A 145 -18.70 41.90 -10.47
CA LEU A 145 -17.80 41.59 -11.57
C LEU A 145 -17.93 42.65 -12.68
N PRO A 146 -16.84 43.05 -13.36
CA PRO A 146 -16.91 44.00 -14.46
C PRO A 146 -17.56 43.34 -15.69
N LYS A 147 -18.33 44.11 -16.47
CA LYS A 147 -18.92 43.62 -17.74
C LYS A 147 -17.84 43.17 -18.74
N GLU A 148 -16.64 43.72 -18.61
CA GLU A 148 -15.46 43.42 -19.39
C GLU A 148 -14.98 41.97 -19.22
N ILE A 149 -15.44 41.24 -18.19
CA ILE A 149 -15.18 39.79 -18.05
C ILE A 149 -15.65 38.99 -19.28
N GLY A 150 -16.70 39.46 -19.96
CA GLY A 150 -17.21 38.86 -21.20
C GLY A 150 -16.21 38.87 -22.37
N GLU A 151 -15.17 39.69 -22.31
CA GLU A 151 -14.12 39.78 -23.33
C GLU A 151 -13.06 38.67 -23.20
N LEU A 152 -13.08 37.88 -22.12
CA LEU A 152 -12.13 36.80 -21.85
C LEU A 152 -12.45 35.53 -22.66
N ILE A 153 -12.14 35.57 -23.96
CA ILE A 153 -12.48 34.51 -24.92
C ILE A 153 -11.78 33.15 -24.71
N LYS A 154 -10.69 33.10 -23.91
CA LYS A 154 -9.93 31.88 -23.62
C LYS A 154 -10.11 31.35 -22.20
N LEU A 155 -10.96 31.98 -21.40
CA LEU A 155 -11.16 31.60 -20.01
C LEU A 155 -11.67 30.16 -19.92
N ARG A 156 -11.05 29.36 -19.07
CA ARG A 156 -11.39 27.94 -18.83
C ARG A 156 -11.73 27.68 -17.37
N LEU A 157 -11.09 28.39 -16.44
CA LEU A 157 -11.33 28.25 -15.01
C LEU A 157 -11.57 29.62 -14.38
N LEU A 158 -12.67 29.73 -13.63
CA LEU A 158 -13.00 30.90 -12.82
C LEU A 158 -13.31 30.46 -11.39
N ASP A 159 -12.43 30.79 -10.44
CA ASP A 159 -12.62 30.48 -9.02
C ASP A 159 -13.14 31.71 -8.27
N LEU A 160 -14.38 31.65 -7.77
CA LEU A 160 -15.02 32.69 -6.96
C LEU A 160 -15.29 32.21 -5.52
N SER A 161 -14.68 31.09 -5.11
CA SER A 161 -15.00 30.46 -3.83
C SER A 161 -14.60 31.31 -2.63
N GLU A 162 -15.24 31.09 -1.48
CA GLU A 162 -14.98 31.85 -0.24
C GLU A 162 -14.20 31.01 0.77
N ARG A 163 -13.29 31.66 1.51
CA ARG A 163 -12.42 31.04 2.53
C ARG A 163 -13.12 30.65 3.83
N GLN A 164 -14.07 31.45 4.33
CA GLN A 164 -14.68 31.25 5.65
C GLN A 164 -16.19 31.46 5.65
N ALA A 165 -16.93 30.70 6.47
CA ALA A 165 -18.39 30.62 6.52
C ALA A 165 -19.14 31.95 6.81
N ASN A 166 -18.47 32.99 7.33
CA ASN A 166 -19.13 34.15 7.96
C ASN A 166 -19.02 35.48 7.17
N GLN A 167 -18.36 35.50 6.02
CA GLN A 167 -18.33 36.66 5.12
C GLN A 167 -19.10 36.29 3.86
N GLN A 168 -20.38 36.63 3.80
CA GLN A 168 -21.18 36.44 2.59
C GLN A 168 -20.87 37.59 1.64
N SER A 169 -20.22 37.32 0.52
CA SER A 169 -20.11 38.32 -0.54
C SER A 169 -21.49 38.52 -1.17
N ASN A 170 -22.03 39.74 -1.10
CA ASN A 170 -23.31 40.10 -1.74
C ASN A 170 -23.15 40.39 -3.24
N ALA A 171 -22.04 39.96 -3.86
CA ALA A 171 -21.71 40.26 -5.24
C ALA A 171 -22.80 39.74 -6.20
N SER A 172 -23.25 40.60 -7.10
CA SER A 172 -24.00 40.13 -8.27
C SER A 172 -23.03 39.44 -9.23
N LEU A 173 -23.36 38.22 -9.66
CA LEU A 173 -22.62 37.52 -10.72
C LEU A 173 -23.29 37.66 -12.10
N ALA A 174 -24.16 38.67 -12.27
CA ALA A 174 -24.97 38.85 -13.48
C ALA A 174 -24.13 38.91 -14.78
N GLU A 175 -22.88 39.35 -14.68
CA GLU A 175 -21.92 39.52 -15.79
C GLU A 175 -21.38 38.19 -16.30
N LEU A 176 -21.47 37.09 -15.53
CA LEU A 176 -21.02 35.78 -16.01
C LEU A 176 -21.80 35.32 -17.25
N LYS A 177 -23.04 35.78 -17.45
CA LYS A 177 -23.81 35.51 -18.69
C LYS A 177 -23.10 35.98 -19.96
N LEU A 178 -22.18 36.94 -19.84
CA LEU A 178 -21.40 37.46 -20.95
C LEU A 178 -20.34 36.44 -21.42
N LEU A 179 -20.03 35.42 -20.62
CA LEU A 179 -19.16 34.30 -20.99
C LEU A 179 -19.87 33.22 -21.83
N SER A 180 -21.09 33.47 -22.32
CA SER A 180 -21.91 32.53 -23.10
C SER A 180 -21.28 31.98 -24.38
N HIS A 181 -20.14 32.56 -24.82
CA HIS A 181 -19.37 32.13 -25.98
C HIS A 181 -18.44 30.93 -25.72
N LEU A 182 -18.16 30.60 -24.46
CA LEU A 182 -17.21 29.54 -24.08
C LEU A 182 -17.77 28.13 -24.34
N THR A 183 -16.88 27.19 -24.65
CA THR A 183 -17.19 25.76 -24.84
C THR A 183 -16.73 24.89 -23.68
N THR A 184 -15.77 25.37 -22.89
CA THR A 184 -15.28 24.73 -21.65
C THR A 184 -15.20 25.79 -20.56
N LEU A 185 -15.84 25.53 -19.42
CA LEU A 185 -15.79 26.44 -18.29
C LEU A 185 -15.93 25.66 -16.97
N ASP A 186 -14.91 25.73 -16.13
CA ASP A 186 -14.90 25.23 -14.76
C ASP A 186 -15.12 26.44 -13.82
N VAL A 187 -16.16 26.42 -12.97
CA VAL A 187 -16.50 27.51 -12.04
C VAL A 187 -16.69 27.02 -10.62
N HIS A 188 -16.14 27.72 -9.64
CA HIS A 188 -16.50 27.54 -8.23
C HIS A 188 -17.25 28.77 -7.74
N ILE A 189 -18.51 28.59 -7.33
CA ILE A 189 -19.42 29.62 -6.83
C ILE A 189 -19.60 29.43 -5.31
N PRO A 190 -19.53 30.51 -4.50
CA PRO A 190 -19.61 30.39 -3.05
C PRO A 190 -21.02 30.08 -2.55
N ASP A 191 -22.05 30.58 -3.24
CA ASP A 191 -23.47 30.39 -2.88
C ASP A 191 -24.32 30.15 -4.14
N ALA A 192 -25.28 29.23 -4.06
CA ALA A 192 -26.19 28.93 -5.16
C ALA A 192 -27.11 30.12 -5.50
N LYS A 193 -27.42 31.00 -4.53
CA LYS A 193 -28.32 32.16 -4.72
C LYS A 193 -27.80 33.20 -5.70
N ILE A 194 -26.49 33.31 -5.84
CA ILE A 194 -25.85 34.29 -6.71
C ILE A 194 -25.56 33.72 -8.11
N MET A 195 -25.94 32.46 -8.37
CA MET A 195 -25.73 31.80 -9.66
C MET A 195 -26.60 32.46 -10.75
N PRO A 196 -26.01 32.90 -11.88
CA PRO A 196 -26.77 33.58 -12.93
C PRO A 196 -27.56 32.61 -13.80
N VAL A 197 -28.81 32.97 -14.11
CA VAL A 197 -29.77 32.15 -14.87
C VAL A 197 -29.27 31.74 -16.25
N ASP A 198 -28.59 32.66 -16.95
CA ASP A 198 -28.21 32.52 -18.37
C ASP A 198 -26.75 32.09 -18.58
N LEU A 199 -26.02 31.71 -17.53
CA LEU A 199 -24.60 31.35 -17.61
C LEU A 199 -24.35 30.12 -18.49
N PHE A 200 -25.31 29.18 -18.51
CA PHE A 200 -25.16 27.87 -19.14
C PHE A 200 -25.80 27.83 -20.52
N SER A 201 -25.15 28.51 -21.47
CA SER A 201 -25.58 28.53 -22.87
C SER A 201 -25.50 27.13 -23.51
N GLU A 202 -26.20 26.90 -24.62
CA GLU A 202 -26.13 25.63 -25.36
C GLU A 202 -24.73 25.27 -25.87
N LYS A 203 -23.80 26.24 -25.92
CA LYS A 203 -22.44 26.06 -26.46
C LYS A 203 -21.46 25.42 -25.48
N LEU A 204 -21.75 25.43 -24.17
CA LEU A 204 -20.88 24.78 -23.18
C LEU A 204 -20.96 23.26 -23.34
N GLU A 205 -19.86 22.67 -23.80
CA GLU A 205 -19.69 21.23 -24.03
C GLU A 205 -19.11 20.53 -22.80
N ARG A 206 -18.17 21.18 -22.10
CA ARG A 206 -17.54 20.68 -20.88
C ARG A 206 -17.66 21.71 -19.76
N CYS A 207 -18.05 21.27 -18.57
CA CYS A 207 -18.21 22.18 -17.44
C CYS A 207 -18.13 21.43 -16.12
N LYS A 208 -17.34 21.93 -15.17
CA LYS A 208 -17.39 21.52 -13.78
C LYS A 208 -17.80 22.70 -12.92
N ILE A 209 -18.91 22.54 -12.21
CA ILE A 209 -19.43 23.59 -11.34
C ILE A 209 -19.40 23.08 -9.91
N PHE A 210 -18.71 23.82 -9.05
CA PHE A 210 -18.74 23.60 -7.62
C PHE A 210 -19.48 24.73 -6.95
N ILE A 211 -20.42 24.40 -6.08
CA ILE A 211 -21.24 25.36 -5.37
C ILE A 211 -21.13 25.06 -3.88
N GLY A 212 -20.79 26.08 -3.10
CA GLY A 212 -20.58 25.97 -1.66
C GLY A 212 -19.14 25.63 -1.27
N LYS A 213 -18.87 25.61 0.04
CA LYS A 213 -17.51 25.52 0.63
C LYS A 213 -17.02 24.08 0.79
N GLY A 214 -15.71 23.86 0.65
CA GLY A 214 -15.07 22.57 0.90
C GLY A 214 -15.22 21.54 -0.22
N TRP A 215 -15.65 21.98 -1.41
CA TRP A 215 -15.40 21.23 -2.63
C TRP A 215 -14.00 21.51 -3.11
N ASP A 216 -13.22 20.44 -3.26
CA ASP A 216 -11.94 20.50 -3.92
C ASP A 216 -12.07 20.19 -5.41
N TRP A 217 -11.11 20.68 -6.18
CA TRP A 217 -10.93 20.28 -7.58
C TRP A 217 -10.32 18.89 -7.72
N VAL A 218 -10.05 18.22 -6.60
CA VAL A 218 -9.57 16.83 -6.54
C VAL A 218 -10.74 15.87 -6.76
N GLY A 219 -10.46 14.77 -7.46
CA GLY A 219 -11.42 13.71 -7.77
C GLY A 219 -11.60 13.49 -9.27
N GLU A 220 -11.69 12.21 -9.66
CA GLU A 220 -11.98 11.79 -11.02
C GLU A 220 -13.45 12.11 -11.34
N CYS A 221 -13.71 13.30 -11.88
CA CYS A 221 -14.96 13.48 -12.62
C CYS A 221 -14.80 12.67 -13.90
N GLU A 222 -15.46 11.52 -13.95
CA GLU A 222 -15.40 10.58 -15.07
C GLU A 222 -15.97 11.19 -16.35
N HIS A 223 -16.85 12.18 -16.22
CA HIS A 223 -17.59 12.76 -17.34
C HIS A 223 -17.38 14.27 -17.50
N SER A 224 -17.87 14.81 -18.61
CA SER A 224 -17.54 16.16 -19.07
C SER A 224 -18.41 17.25 -18.42
N ARG A 225 -19.54 16.88 -17.79
CA ARG A 225 -20.47 17.80 -17.14
C ARG A 225 -20.71 17.39 -15.68
N THR A 226 -20.08 18.11 -14.76
CA THR A 226 -20.11 17.80 -13.32
C THR A 226 -20.71 18.95 -12.52
N LEU A 227 -21.58 18.62 -11.57
CA LEU A 227 -22.09 19.53 -10.55
C LEU A 227 -21.74 18.97 -9.17
N LYS A 228 -20.94 19.69 -8.38
CA LYS A 228 -20.79 19.43 -6.94
C LYS A 228 -21.49 20.53 -6.17
N LEU A 229 -22.39 20.16 -5.28
CA LEU A 229 -23.32 21.07 -4.62
C LEU A 229 -23.31 20.84 -3.11
N LYS A 230 -23.01 21.89 -2.36
CA LYS A 230 -23.15 21.93 -0.90
C LYS A 230 -24.11 23.04 -0.53
N LEU A 231 -25.34 22.67 -0.14
CA LEU A 231 -26.39 23.63 0.18
C LEU A 231 -26.48 23.87 1.68
N ASN A 232 -26.28 25.12 2.09
CA ASN A 232 -26.60 25.60 3.44
C ASN A 232 -28.00 26.27 3.51
N THR A 233 -28.74 26.30 2.40
CA THR A 233 -30.05 26.96 2.24
C THR A 233 -31.04 26.04 1.54
N SER A 234 -32.35 26.30 1.70
CA SER A 234 -33.41 25.50 1.07
C SER A 234 -33.33 25.57 -0.47
N VAL A 235 -33.60 24.44 -1.14
CA VAL A 235 -33.57 24.32 -2.61
C VAL A 235 -34.66 25.17 -3.28
N ASP A 236 -35.72 25.56 -2.55
CA ASP A 236 -36.79 26.44 -3.03
C ASP A 236 -36.30 27.84 -3.47
N GLU A 237 -35.10 28.24 -3.02
CA GLU A 237 -34.47 29.51 -3.38
C GLU A 237 -33.61 29.41 -4.66
N LEU A 238 -33.50 28.23 -5.29
CA LEU A 238 -32.72 28.02 -6.51
C LEU A 238 -33.50 28.42 -7.77
N ASP A 239 -32.88 29.25 -8.60
CA ASP A 239 -33.50 29.83 -9.80
C ASP A 239 -33.64 28.81 -10.97
N HIS A 240 -34.48 29.12 -11.95
CA HIS A 240 -34.78 28.31 -13.14
C HIS A 240 -33.53 27.89 -13.94
N GLY A 241 -32.49 28.74 -13.96
CA GLY A 241 -31.23 28.43 -14.65
C GLY A 241 -30.44 27.28 -14.03
N PHE A 242 -30.52 27.11 -12.70
CA PHE A 242 -29.92 25.98 -11.99
C PHE A 242 -30.59 24.66 -12.40
N LYS A 243 -31.93 24.64 -12.47
CA LYS A 243 -32.71 23.49 -12.94
C LYS A 243 -32.38 23.12 -14.38
N MET A 244 -32.14 24.10 -15.25
CA MET A 244 -31.71 23.85 -16.63
C MET A 244 -30.34 23.19 -16.74
N PHE A 245 -29.40 23.52 -15.85
CA PHE A 245 -28.09 22.87 -15.85
C PHE A 245 -28.17 21.41 -15.41
N LEU A 246 -28.96 21.12 -14.36
CA LEU A 246 -29.18 19.76 -13.87
C LEU A 246 -29.61 18.78 -14.99
N LYS A 247 -30.43 19.23 -15.95
CA LYS A 247 -30.84 18.46 -17.15
C LYS A 247 -29.68 17.88 -17.97
N LYS A 248 -28.53 18.55 -17.94
CA LYS A 248 -27.32 18.17 -18.69
C LYS A 248 -26.23 17.59 -17.79
N THR A 249 -26.45 17.50 -16.48
CA THR A 249 -25.45 17.01 -15.54
C THR A 249 -25.26 15.50 -15.72
N GLU A 250 -24.00 15.07 -15.89
CA GLU A 250 -23.62 13.66 -15.98
C GLU A 250 -23.15 13.13 -14.63
N ASP A 251 -22.43 13.95 -13.86
CA ASP A 251 -21.95 13.63 -12.51
C ASP A 251 -22.51 14.63 -11.50
N LEU A 252 -23.32 14.17 -10.53
CA LEU A 252 -23.92 15.01 -9.49
C LEU A 252 -23.40 14.59 -8.11
N TYR A 253 -22.82 15.54 -7.37
CA TYR A 253 -22.40 15.37 -5.98
C TYR A 253 -23.21 16.31 -5.08
N LEU A 254 -23.80 15.77 -4.02
CA LEU A 254 -24.55 16.51 -3.01
C LEU A 254 -23.85 16.32 -1.65
N ASP A 255 -23.53 17.41 -0.96
CA ASP A 255 -22.87 17.41 0.36
C ASP A 255 -23.64 18.28 1.37
N ASP A 256 -23.67 17.86 2.63
CA ASP A 256 -24.15 18.63 3.79
C ASP A 256 -25.52 19.33 3.58
N MET A 257 -26.49 18.62 2.99
CA MET A 257 -27.84 19.12 2.68
C MET A 257 -28.67 19.34 3.97
N LYS A 258 -28.45 20.47 4.65
CA LYS A 258 -29.11 20.81 5.93
C LYS A 258 -30.59 21.05 5.77
N GLY A 259 -31.41 20.54 6.70
CA GLY A 259 -32.87 20.68 6.67
C GLY A 259 -33.58 19.87 5.58
N VAL A 260 -32.87 19.07 4.79
CA VAL A 260 -33.45 18.29 3.68
C VAL A 260 -33.70 16.85 4.12
N LYS A 261 -34.96 16.45 4.13
CA LYS A 261 -35.38 15.07 4.46
C LYS A 261 -35.35 14.13 3.26
N ILE A 262 -35.67 14.62 2.06
CA ILE A 262 -35.67 13.83 0.83
C ILE A 262 -34.67 14.47 -0.14
N ALA A 263 -33.55 13.80 -0.40
CA ALA A 263 -32.38 14.39 -1.04
C ALA A 263 -32.67 15.04 -2.41
N LEU A 264 -33.48 14.39 -3.24
CA LEU A 264 -33.76 14.85 -4.61
C LEU A 264 -35.14 15.47 -4.79
N HIS A 265 -36.08 15.35 -3.83
CA HIS A 265 -37.47 15.82 -4.00
C HIS A 265 -37.55 17.28 -4.44
N GLU A 266 -36.74 18.17 -3.84
CA GLU A 266 -36.76 19.60 -4.17
C GLU A 266 -36.03 19.93 -5.50
N LEU A 267 -35.24 18.99 -6.02
CA LEU A 267 -34.52 19.11 -7.30
C LEU A 267 -35.32 18.53 -8.49
N MET A 268 -36.37 17.75 -8.21
CA MET A 268 -37.18 17.07 -9.22
C MET A 268 -38.22 18.03 -9.81
N ASP A 269 -38.08 18.32 -11.10
CA ASP A 269 -39.07 18.92 -11.99
C ASP A 269 -39.08 18.08 -13.28
N GLU A 270 -40.03 18.25 -14.21
CA GLU A 270 -40.10 17.37 -15.39
C GLU A 270 -38.75 17.31 -16.18
N GLU A 271 -38.18 16.09 -16.27
CA GLU A 271 -37.01 15.70 -17.09
C GLU A 271 -35.60 16.09 -16.58
N VAL A 272 -35.39 16.29 -15.27
CA VAL A 272 -34.14 16.88 -14.73
C VAL A 272 -32.89 15.96 -14.77
N PHE A 273 -33.00 14.63 -14.78
CA PHE A 273 -31.82 13.74 -14.64
C PHE A 273 -31.50 12.83 -15.83
N GLN A 274 -32.07 13.07 -17.02
CA GLN A 274 -31.95 12.14 -18.17
C GLN A 274 -30.51 11.79 -18.61
N GLN A 275 -29.54 12.68 -18.35
CA GLN A 275 -28.11 12.47 -18.69
C GLN A 275 -27.27 12.01 -17.50
N LEU A 276 -27.85 11.89 -16.30
CA LEU A 276 -27.14 11.58 -15.08
C LEU A 276 -26.59 10.15 -15.14
N LYS A 277 -25.28 10.03 -14.96
CA LYS A 277 -24.52 8.76 -14.96
C LYS A 277 -24.03 8.42 -13.56
N ASN A 278 -23.60 9.41 -12.78
CA ASN A 278 -23.10 9.19 -11.43
C ASN A 278 -23.79 10.11 -10.43
N LEU A 279 -24.32 9.53 -9.36
CA LEU A 279 -24.91 10.25 -8.24
C LEU A 279 -24.14 9.95 -6.96
N HIS A 280 -23.68 10.99 -6.28
CA HIS A 280 -22.98 10.90 -5.01
C HIS A 280 -23.66 11.78 -3.99
N ILE A 281 -24.02 11.22 -2.83
CA ILE A 281 -24.65 11.96 -1.74
C ILE A 281 -23.87 11.67 -0.47
N GLN A 282 -23.40 12.73 0.19
CA GLN A 282 -22.59 12.60 1.39
C GLN A 282 -22.97 13.57 2.51
N ASN A 283 -22.65 13.18 3.75
CA ASN A 283 -22.76 14.00 4.97
C ASN A 283 -24.17 14.58 5.22
N GLY A 284 -25.22 13.98 4.68
CA GLY A 284 -26.62 14.38 4.90
C GLY A 284 -27.14 13.89 6.25
N SER A 285 -26.98 14.70 7.31
CA SER A 285 -27.38 14.32 8.67
C SER A 285 -28.88 14.19 8.89
N GLU A 286 -29.70 14.83 8.06
CA GLU A 286 -31.17 14.85 8.17
C GLU A 286 -31.87 14.09 7.03
N ILE A 287 -31.11 13.58 6.05
CA ILE A 287 -31.67 12.87 4.90
C ILE A 287 -32.25 11.55 5.37
N GLU A 288 -33.58 11.42 5.25
CA GLU A 288 -34.36 10.23 5.55
C GLU A 288 -34.61 9.39 4.28
N TYR A 289 -34.70 10.04 3.11
CA TYR A 289 -35.00 9.40 1.82
C TYR A 289 -34.17 10.01 0.68
N ILE A 290 -33.92 9.26 -0.40
CA ILE A 290 -33.23 9.81 -1.59
C ILE A 290 -34.22 10.43 -2.57
N ILE A 291 -35.33 9.73 -2.85
CA ILE A 291 -36.39 10.15 -3.79
C ILE A 291 -37.79 10.04 -3.16
N SER A 292 -38.80 10.61 -3.80
CA SER A 292 -40.21 10.54 -3.43
C SER A 292 -41.07 9.82 -4.49
N ASP A 293 -42.15 9.16 -4.04
CA ASP A 293 -43.14 8.51 -4.92
C ASP A 293 -44.32 9.46 -5.23
N ASP A 294 -44.09 10.43 -6.10
CA ASP A 294 -45.03 11.53 -6.37
C ASP A 294 -45.96 11.27 -7.58
N GLY A 295 -46.12 10.00 -7.99
CA GLY A 295 -47.01 9.59 -9.07
C GLY A 295 -46.36 9.53 -10.47
N ALA A 296 -47.20 9.29 -11.50
CA ALA A 296 -46.81 8.76 -12.82
C ALA A 296 -45.91 9.64 -13.72
N ALA A 297 -45.40 10.78 -13.25
CA ALA A 297 -44.61 11.73 -14.04
C ALA A 297 -43.09 11.40 -14.09
N TYR A 298 -42.56 10.62 -13.15
CA TYR A 298 -41.10 10.51 -12.92
C TYR A 298 -40.45 9.20 -13.41
N LYS A 299 -41.12 8.42 -14.27
CA LYS A 299 -40.70 7.07 -14.66
C LYS A 299 -39.38 6.96 -15.46
N ASN A 300 -38.81 8.07 -15.92
CA ASN A 300 -37.71 8.06 -16.91
C ASN A 300 -36.49 8.90 -16.50
N GLU A 301 -36.34 9.23 -15.22
CA GLU A 301 -35.36 10.25 -14.82
C GLU A 301 -33.92 9.73 -14.70
N PHE A 302 -33.69 8.46 -14.36
CA PHE A 302 -32.34 7.91 -14.14
C PHE A 302 -31.90 6.88 -15.21
N LEU A 303 -32.38 7.01 -16.45
CA LEU A 303 -32.15 6.02 -17.52
C LEU A 303 -30.67 5.75 -17.83
N GLN A 304 -29.77 6.69 -17.52
CA GLN A 304 -28.33 6.57 -17.78
C GLN A 304 -27.49 6.31 -16.53
N LEU A 305 -28.11 6.19 -15.34
CA LEU A 305 -27.39 6.08 -14.08
C LEU A 305 -26.58 4.77 -14.04
N ARG A 306 -25.30 4.89 -13.70
CA ARG A 306 -24.30 3.81 -13.66
C ARG A 306 -23.78 3.58 -12.26
N SER A 307 -23.65 4.64 -11.48
CA SER A 307 -23.08 4.60 -10.13
C SER A 307 -23.92 5.42 -9.15
N LEU A 308 -24.20 4.82 -8.00
CA LEU A 308 -24.73 5.50 -6.83
C LEU A 308 -23.81 5.29 -5.64
N THR A 309 -23.39 6.40 -5.04
CA THR A 309 -22.58 6.39 -3.82
C THR A 309 -23.29 7.18 -2.73
N LEU A 310 -23.56 6.51 -1.62
CA LEU A 310 -24.12 7.13 -0.42
C LEU A 310 -23.11 7.01 0.72
N HIS A 311 -22.75 8.13 1.33
CA HIS A 311 -21.74 8.19 2.39
C HIS A 311 -22.17 9.05 3.58
N GLY A 312 -22.15 8.51 4.80
CA GLY A 312 -22.38 9.32 6.00
C GLY A 312 -23.81 9.90 6.06
N LEU A 313 -24.81 9.03 5.87
CA LEU A 313 -26.23 9.37 5.96
C LEU A 313 -26.85 8.68 7.21
N PRO A 314 -26.71 9.27 8.41
CA PRO A 314 -27.07 8.62 9.66
C PRO A 314 -28.58 8.57 9.97
N GLN A 315 -29.42 9.28 9.20
CA GLN A 315 -30.88 9.25 9.36
C GLN A 315 -31.60 8.59 8.18
N LEU A 316 -30.86 8.04 7.21
CA LEU A 316 -31.47 7.39 6.05
C LEU A 316 -32.39 6.26 6.53
N ILE A 317 -33.62 6.23 6.04
CA ILE A 317 -34.64 5.22 6.36
C ILE A 317 -34.80 4.26 5.17
N SER A 318 -34.94 4.81 3.97
CA SER A 318 -35.07 4.07 2.70
C SER A 318 -34.60 4.92 1.53
N PHE A 319 -34.43 4.32 0.35
CA PHE A 319 -34.15 5.07 -0.87
C PHE A 319 -35.36 5.90 -1.33
N CYS A 320 -36.59 5.42 -1.12
CA CYS A 320 -37.80 6.11 -1.57
C CYS A 320 -38.82 6.37 -0.45
N PHE A 321 -39.43 7.56 -0.47
CA PHE A 321 -40.52 7.95 0.40
C PHE A 321 -41.89 7.49 -0.15
N GLU A 322 -42.63 6.67 0.60
CA GLU A 322 -43.99 6.22 0.24
C GLU A 322 -45.07 7.17 0.82
N ASN A 323 -45.86 7.81 -0.04
CA ASN A 323 -47.01 8.59 0.41
C ASN A 323 -48.20 7.66 0.72
N LYS A 324 -48.79 7.74 1.94
CA LYS A 324 -49.80 6.80 2.48
C LYS A 324 -51.14 6.69 1.70
N ARG A 325 -51.26 7.20 0.47
CA ARG A 325 -52.47 7.08 -0.36
C ARG A 325 -52.42 5.87 -1.29
N GLY A 326 -52.63 4.68 -0.73
CA GLY A 326 -53.34 3.57 -1.40
C GLY A 326 -52.90 3.09 -2.79
N SER A 327 -51.69 3.39 -3.27
CA SER A 327 -51.15 2.88 -4.52
C SER A 327 -50.12 1.78 -4.24
N ASN A 328 -50.45 0.55 -4.63
CA ASN A 328 -49.51 -0.57 -4.62
C ASN A 328 -48.55 -0.46 -5.82
N SER A 329 -47.44 0.28 -5.70
CA SER A 329 -46.16 -0.02 -6.37
C SER A 329 -45.16 1.12 -6.23
N CYS A 330 -44.09 0.93 -5.46
CA CYS A 330 -42.92 1.81 -5.52
C CYS A 330 -42.11 1.44 -6.78
N GLN A 331 -42.45 2.02 -7.94
CA GLN A 331 -41.72 1.77 -9.20
C GLN A 331 -40.43 2.61 -9.31
N ASN A 332 -40.31 3.70 -8.53
CA ASN A 332 -39.19 4.63 -8.65
C ASN A 332 -37.90 4.11 -7.99
N GLU A 333 -37.98 3.33 -6.90
CA GLU A 333 -36.80 2.63 -6.35
C GLU A 333 -36.10 1.78 -7.41
N LEU A 334 -36.86 1.11 -8.27
CA LEU A 334 -36.34 0.24 -9.33
C LEU A 334 -35.55 1.02 -10.41
N SER A 335 -35.81 2.32 -10.58
CA SER A 335 -35.10 3.16 -11.55
C SER A 335 -33.69 3.55 -11.10
N LEU A 336 -33.49 3.75 -9.79
CA LEU A 336 -32.16 3.88 -9.19
C LEU A 336 -31.37 2.58 -9.42
N PHE A 337 -31.99 1.41 -9.18
CA PHE A 337 -31.29 0.13 -9.33
C PHE A 337 -30.92 -0.31 -10.76
N SER A 338 -31.21 0.51 -11.79
CA SER A 338 -30.65 0.32 -13.13
C SER A 338 -29.12 0.47 -13.20
N GLU A 339 -28.50 0.90 -12.09
CA GLU A 339 -27.07 1.07 -11.84
C GLU A 339 -26.19 -0.16 -12.12
N LYS A 340 -24.93 0.10 -12.46
CA LYS A 340 -23.87 -0.91 -12.53
C LYS A 340 -23.14 -1.06 -11.19
N SER A 341 -23.08 -0.02 -10.37
CA SER A 341 -22.28 0.01 -9.14
C SER A 341 -23.01 0.76 -8.02
N LEU A 342 -23.21 0.07 -6.89
CA LEU A 342 -23.79 0.64 -5.68
C LEU A 342 -22.76 0.60 -4.54
N ARG A 343 -22.45 1.78 -3.98
CA ARG A 343 -21.56 1.92 -2.82
C ARG A 343 -22.30 2.58 -1.66
N LEU A 344 -22.45 1.84 -0.57
CA LEU A 344 -23.07 2.33 0.66
C LEU A 344 -22.01 2.37 1.76
N SER A 345 -21.85 3.52 2.38
CA SER A 345 -20.83 3.72 3.41
C SER A 345 -21.31 4.56 4.58
N SER A 346 -21.02 4.12 5.80
CA SER A 346 -21.37 4.84 7.03
C SER A 346 -22.87 5.18 7.11
N ILE A 347 -23.73 4.25 6.69
CA ILE A 347 -25.19 4.40 6.72
C ILE A 347 -25.74 3.72 7.97
N ASN A 348 -26.67 4.40 8.63
CA ASN A 348 -27.21 3.99 9.91
C ASN A 348 -28.60 3.31 9.81
N VAL A 349 -28.76 2.43 8.84
CA VAL A 349 -30.01 1.68 8.62
C VAL A 349 -29.94 0.29 9.25
N GLU A 350 -31.06 -0.19 9.80
CA GLU A 350 -31.17 -1.61 10.19
C GLU A 350 -31.35 -2.53 8.97
N ARG A 351 -32.00 -2.01 7.92
CA ARG A 351 -32.35 -2.67 6.65
C ARG A 351 -32.19 -1.66 5.51
N ILE A 352 -31.48 -2.04 4.46
CA ILE A 352 -31.33 -1.20 3.26
C ILE A 352 -32.54 -1.33 2.33
N TRP A 353 -33.16 -2.50 2.27
CA TRP A 353 -34.25 -2.82 1.34
C TRP A 353 -35.55 -3.06 2.11
N HIS A 354 -36.67 -2.48 1.66
CA HIS A 354 -37.98 -2.72 2.24
C HIS A 354 -38.73 -3.86 1.52
N ASN A 355 -39.34 -4.78 2.29
CA ASN A 355 -39.87 -6.07 1.86
C ASN A 355 -41.19 -6.03 1.03
N ARG A 356 -41.44 -4.99 0.22
CA ARG A 356 -42.66 -4.89 -0.60
C ARG A 356 -42.51 -5.33 -2.06
N PHE A 357 -41.52 -6.16 -2.37
CA PHE A 357 -41.34 -6.77 -3.71
C PHE A 357 -42.26 -7.96 -3.99
N SER A 358 -43.44 -8.04 -3.36
CA SER A 358 -44.30 -9.23 -3.42
C SER A 358 -45.00 -9.44 -4.76
N ASN A 359 -45.09 -8.43 -5.64
CA ASN A 359 -45.91 -8.51 -6.86
C ASN A 359 -45.38 -7.73 -8.07
N ILE A 360 -44.08 -7.38 -8.11
CA ILE A 360 -43.52 -6.67 -9.26
C ILE A 360 -42.35 -7.47 -9.81
N SER A 361 -42.59 -7.98 -11.01
CA SER A 361 -41.66 -8.66 -11.91
C SER A 361 -40.28 -8.00 -12.00
N GLU A 362 -39.26 -8.82 -11.75
CA GLU A 362 -38.06 -9.03 -12.58
C GLU A 362 -37.06 -7.90 -12.91
N TYR A 363 -37.35 -6.60 -12.94
CA TYR A 363 -36.53 -5.70 -13.78
C TYR A 363 -35.55 -4.71 -13.10
N GLY A 364 -35.63 -4.44 -11.79
CA GLY A 364 -34.87 -3.34 -11.17
C GLY A 364 -33.37 -3.60 -10.98
N ALA A 365 -32.99 -4.62 -10.21
CA ALA A 365 -31.61 -4.84 -9.79
C ALA A 365 -30.78 -5.76 -10.71
N GLN A 366 -31.30 -6.13 -11.89
CA GLN A 366 -30.59 -7.05 -12.80
C GLN A 366 -29.26 -6.46 -13.29
N ASN A 367 -29.14 -5.14 -13.41
CA ASN A 367 -27.95 -4.49 -13.98
C ASN A 367 -26.79 -4.33 -13.01
N LEU A 368 -26.99 -4.60 -11.71
CA LEU A 368 -25.97 -4.36 -10.70
C LEU A 368 -24.78 -5.31 -10.88
N THR A 369 -23.61 -4.75 -11.18
CA THR A 369 -22.36 -5.50 -11.38
C THR A 369 -21.42 -5.43 -10.19
N SER A 370 -21.52 -4.38 -9.36
CA SER A 370 -20.70 -4.21 -8.17
C SER A 370 -21.54 -3.71 -6.99
N LEU A 371 -21.41 -4.37 -5.85
CA LEU A 371 -22.06 -3.98 -4.60
C LEU A 371 -21.01 -3.89 -3.49
N THR A 372 -20.85 -2.71 -2.90
CA THR A 372 -19.92 -2.47 -1.79
C THR A 372 -20.66 -1.86 -0.61
N ILE A 373 -20.57 -2.51 0.56
CA ILE A 373 -21.14 -2.03 1.81
C ILE A 373 -20.01 -1.86 2.84
N LYS A 374 -19.81 -0.64 3.36
CA LYS A 374 -18.72 -0.33 4.29
C LYS A 374 -19.20 0.44 5.53
N GLY A 375 -18.86 -0.02 6.73
CA GLY A 375 -19.09 0.77 7.94
C GLY A 375 -20.58 1.02 8.28
N CYS A 376 -21.50 0.21 7.76
CA CYS A 376 -22.93 0.30 8.09
C CYS A 376 -23.20 -0.44 9.40
N ASP A 377 -22.81 0.18 10.52
CA ASP A 377 -22.68 -0.49 11.81
C ASP A 377 -23.99 -1.03 12.40
N ASN A 378 -25.13 -0.39 12.11
CA ASN A 378 -26.45 -0.81 12.58
C ASN A 378 -27.18 -1.78 11.64
N LEU A 379 -26.58 -2.11 10.49
CA LEU A 379 -27.16 -3.02 9.51
C LEU A 379 -27.23 -4.44 10.10
N LYS A 380 -28.45 -4.95 10.29
CA LYS A 380 -28.68 -6.32 10.79
C LYS A 380 -28.92 -7.32 9.67
N GLN A 381 -29.50 -6.83 8.57
CA GLN A 381 -29.98 -7.62 7.44
C GLN A 381 -29.63 -6.90 6.14
N LEU A 382 -28.87 -7.58 5.26
CA LEU A 382 -28.40 -6.96 4.01
C LEU A 382 -29.29 -7.29 2.80
N LEU A 383 -29.52 -8.55 2.43
CA LEU A 383 -30.32 -8.93 1.25
C LEU A 383 -31.48 -9.85 1.64
N SER A 384 -32.69 -9.62 1.11
CA SER A 384 -33.73 -10.66 1.16
C SER A 384 -33.41 -11.80 0.18
N SER A 385 -34.01 -12.97 0.39
CA SER A 385 -33.91 -14.11 -0.54
C SER A 385 -34.31 -13.75 -1.98
N SER A 386 -35.35 -12.92 -2.14
CA SER A 386 -35.83 -12.44 -3.44
C SER A 386 -34.87 -11.46 -4.10
N MET A 387 -34.29 -10.53 -3.34
CA MET A 387 -33.29 -9.58 -3.84
C MET A 387 -32.04 -10.33 -4.31
N ALA A 388 -31.54 -11.27 -3.50
CA ALA A 388 -30.38 -12.07 -3.86
C ALA A 388 -30.57 -12.85 -5.18
N ARG A 389 -31.77 -13.36 -5.45
CA ARG A 389 -32.13 -14.01 -6.73
C ARG A 389 -32.10 -13.07 -7.94
N SER A 390 -32.36 -11.78 -7.74
CA SER A 390 -32.40 -10.81 -8.83
C SER A 390 -31.01 -10.33 -9.29
N LEU A 391 -29.99 -10.46 -8.43
CA LEU A 391 -28.62 -9.98 -8.64
C LEU A 391 -27.80 -10.90 -9.57
N THR A 392 -28.33 -11.18 -10.76
CA THR A 392 -27.77 -12.17 -11.69
C THR A 392 -26.55 -11.67 -12.48
N HIS A 393 -26.33 -10.36 -12.58
CA HIS A 393 -25.15 -9.77 -13.25
C HIS A 393 -24.06 -9.29 -12.27
N LEU A 394 -24.22 -9.57 -10.97
CA LEU A 394 -23.27 -9.16 -9.95
C LEU A 394 -21.93 -9.85 -10.17
N LYS A 395 -20.85 -9.07 -10.30
CA LYS A 395 -19.47 -9.54 -10.52
C LYS A 395 -18.59 -9.37 -9.28
N CYS A 396 -18.83 -8.31 -8.51
CA CYS A 396 -18.09 -7.98 -7.29
C CYS A 396 -19.06 -7.73 -6.13
N PHE A 397 -18.84 -8.42 -5.02
CA PHE A 397 -19.61 -8.22 -3.80
C PHE A 397 -18.66 -8.08 -2.61
N GLU A 398 -18.65 -6.92 -1.97
CA GLU A 398 -17.77 -6.60 -0.85
C GLU A 398 -18.57 -6.06 0.36
N ILE A 399 -18.33 -6.64 1.53
CA ILE A 399 -18.93 -6.20 2.80
C ILE A 399 -17.80 -6.02 3.81
N VAL A 400 -17.66 -4.81 4.33
CA VAL A 400 -16.54 -4.39 5.19
C VAL A 400 -17.07 -3.65 6.41
N GLU A 401 -16.55 -3.99 7.60
CA GLU A 401 -16.76 -3.19 8.82
C GLU A 401 -18.24 -2.97 9.21
N CYS A 402 -19.14 -3.91 8.92
CA CYS A 402 -20.54 -3.83 9.36
C CYS A 402 -20.73 -4.59 10.68
N LYS A 403 -20.72 -3.88 11.80
CA LYS A 403 -20.68 -4.50 13.15
C LYS A 403 -21.89 -5.37 13.48
N CYS A 404 -23.12 -4.89 13.25
CA CYS A 404 -24.34 -5.62 13.63
C CYS A 404 -24.81 -6.68 12.62
N LEU A 405 -24.13 -6.86 11.49
CA LEU A 405 -24.58 -7.76 10.43
C LEU A 405 -24.40 -9.21 10.88
N ARG A 406 -25.53 -9.93 11.03
CA ARG A 406 -25.55 -11.34 11.47
C ARG A 406 -25.60 -12.33 10.32
N GLU A 407 -26.43 -12.04 9.33
CA GLU A 407 -26.62 -12.83 8.11
C GLU A 407 -26.63 -11.90 6.90
N VAL A 408 -25.98 -12.33 5.81
CA VAL A 408 -25.95 -11.56 4.55
C VAL A 408 -27.31 -11.64 3.85
N ILE A 409 -27.88 -12.84 3.75
CA ILE A 409 -29.18 -13.12 3.17
C ILE A 409 -30.15 -13.59 4.25
N PHE A 410 -31.29 -12.91 4.39
CA PHE A 410 -32.34 -13.29 5.34
C PHE A 410 -33.60 -13.79 4.63
N ALA A 411 -34.36 -14.68 5.29
CA ALA A 411 -35.69 -15.07 4.83
C ALA A 411 -36.66 -13.89 4.93
N GLY A 412 -37.28 -13.50 3.80
CA GLY A 412 -38.25 -12.40 3.77
C GLY A 412 -39.53 -12.69 4.59
N ASP A 413 -40.39 -11.69 4.74
CA ASP A 413 -41.65 -11.80 5.52
C ASP A 413 -42.75 -12.64 4.83
N ILE A 414 -42.47 -13.21 3.65
CA ILE A 414 -43.39 -14.05 2.88
C ILE A 414 -42.99 -15.50 3.10
N GLU A 415 -43.93 -16.33 3.53
CA GLU A 415 -43.78 -17.80 3.57
C GLU A 415 -43.60 -18.31 2.13
N GLU A 416 -42.37 -18.31 1.62
CA GLU A 416 -42.02 -18.98 0.38
C GLU A 416 -42.12 -20.49 0.64
N GLU A 417 -43.20 -21.11 0.17
CA GLU A 417 -43.42 -22.57 0.23
C GLU A 417 -42.34 -23.37 -0.54
N ASP A 418 -41.52 -22.70 -1.35
CA ASP A 418 -40.49 -23.31 -2.17
C ASP A 418 -39.08 -23.23 -1.56
N LYS A 419 -38.40 -24.39 -1.54
CA LYS A 419 -36.97 -24.56 -1.27
C LYS A 419 -36.11 -23.89 -2.36
N ALA A 420 -36.17 -22.56 -2.46
CA ALA A 420 -35.59 -21.81 -3.57
C ALA A 420 -34.05 -21.83 -3.52
N THR A 421 -33.43 -22.14 -4.67
CA THR A 421 -32.00 -21.96 -4.91
C THR A 421 -31.70 -20.50 -5.21
N ILE A 422 -30.66 -19.95 -4.60
CA ILE A 422 -30.13 -18.61 -4.85
C ILE A 422 -28.81 -18.78 -5.62
N SER A 423 -28.74 -18.29 -6.85
CA SER A 423 -27.56 -18.42 -7.70
C SER A 423 -26.99 -17.04 -8.04
N PHE A 424 -25.67 -16.90 -7.91
CA PHE A 424 -24.91 -15.72 -8.35
C PHE A 424 -24.05 -16.08 -9.58
N PRO A 425 -24.64 -16.13 -10.79
CA PRO A 425 -24.02 -16.78 -11.95
C PRO A 425 -22.81 -16.03 -12.52
N GLN A 426 -22.67 -14.72 -12.27
CA GLN A 426 -21.55 -13.91 -12.78
C GLN A 426 -20.58 -13.41 -11.69
N LEU A 427 -20.80 -13.80 -10.43
CA LEU A 427 -20.00 -13.30 -9.31
C LEU A 427 -18.60 -13.87 -9.40
N ASN A 428 -17.60 -13.01 -9.60
CA ASN A 428 -16.19 -13.38 -9.76
C ASN A 428 -15.42 -13.23 -8.44
N SER A 429 -15.78 -12.24 -7.63
CA SER A 429 -15.10 -11.88 -6.37
C SER A 429 -16.11 -11.63 -5.26
N LEU A 430 -15.95 -12.34 -4.13
CA LEU A 430 -16.70 -12.15 -2.90
C LEU A 430 -15.73 -11.88 -1.75
N LYS A 431 -15.90 -10.73 -1.08
CA LYS A 431 -15.06 -10.29 0.04
C LYS A 431 -15.89 -9.97 1.26
N ILE A 432 -15.57 -10.63 2.38
CA ILE A 432 -16.27 -10.48 3.65
C ILE A 432 -15.21 -10.17 4.71
N ARG A 433 -15.14 -8.91 5.15
CA ARG A 433 -14.07 -8.44 6.03
C ARG A 433 -14.60 -7.73 7.27
N LYS A 434 -13.98 -8.00 8.42
CA LYS A 434 -14.19 -7.25 9.68
C LYS A 434 -15.64 -7.26 10.17
N LEU A 435 -16.37 -8.36 9.97
CA LEU A 435 -17.77 -8.49 10.39
C LEU A 435 -17.88 -9.17 11.75
N GLN A 436 -18.08 -8.37 12.80
CA GLN A 436 -17.95 -8.80 14.20
C GLN A 436 -19.05 -9.76 14.68
N HIS A 437 -20.25 -9.68 14.10
CA HIS A 437 -21.41 -10.49 14.50
C HIS A 437 -21.91 -11.48 13.43
N LEU A 438 -21.17 -11.63 12.32
CA LEU A 438 -21.56 -12.52 11.24
C LEU A 438 -21.50 -13.99 11.68
N ILE A 439 -22.64 -14.68 11.63
CA ILE A 439 -22.77 -16.09 12.00
C ILE A 439 -23.01 -17.02 10.81
N GLY A 440 -23.46 -16.50 9.67
CA GLY A 440 -23.79 -17.26 8.47
C GLY A 440 -24.04 -16.35 7.27
N PHE A 441 -23.99 -16.91 6.05
CA PHE A 441 -24.26 -16.17 4.82
C PHE A 441 -25.76 -16.13 4.52
N CYS A 442 -26.48 -17.24 4.74
CA CYS A 442 -27.95 -17.29 4.65
C CYS A 442 -28.55 -18.18 5.73
N SER A 443 -29.85 -18.00 5.98
CA SER A 443 -30.62 -18.92 6.84
C SER A 443 -30.63 -20.35 6.26
N GLU A 444 -30.70 -21.38 7.13
CA GLU A 444 -30.41 -22.80 6.81
C GLU A 444 -31.24 -23.43 5.68
N ASN A 445 -32.36 -22.80 5.26
CA ASN A 445 -33.29 -23.37 4.29
C ASN A 445 -32.93 -23.12 2.82
N TYR A 446 -31.98 -22.23 2.51
CA TYR A 446 -31.64 -21.87 1.13
C TYR A 446 -30.40 -22.61 0.60
N THR A 447 -30.45 -23.03 -0.66
CA THR A 447 -29.25 -23.54 -1.38
C THR A 447 -28.61 -22.39 -2.12
N ILE A 448 -27.31 -22.16 -1.93
CA ILE A 448 -26.58 -21.09 -2.63
C ILE A 448 -25.61 -21.69 -3.64
N GLU A 449 -25.57 -21.11 -4.84
CA GLU A 449 -24.65 -21.51 -5.90
C GLU A 449 -23.80 -20.33 -6.38
N PHE A 450 -22.50 -20.59 -6.56
CA PHE A 450 -21.53 -19.63 -7.09
C PHE A 450 -20.83 -20.16 -8.36
N PRO A 451 -21.52 -20.22 -9.52
CA PRO A 451 -20.98 -20.87 -10.73
C PRO A 451 -19.69 -20.27 -11.30
N SER A 452 -19.44 -18.97 -11.09
CA SER A 452 -18.32 -18.22 -11.69
C SER A 452 -17.33 -17.63 -10.68
N LEU A 453 -17.47 -17.95 -9.40
CA LEU A 453 -16.66 -17.34 -8.34
C LEU A 453 -15.23 -17.84 -8.41
N LYS A 454 -14.28 -16.92 -8.61
CA LYS A 454 -12.83 -17.20 -8.70
C LYS A 454 -12.10 -16.90 -7.39
N LEU A 455 -12.48 -15.80 -6.73
CA LEU A 455 -11.85 -15.31 -5.50
C LEU A 455 -12.87 -15.23 -4.36
N LEU A 456 -12.56 -15.90 -3.25
CA LEU A 456 -13.29 -15.78 -1.99
C LEU A 456 -12.34 -15.41 -0.86
N GLU A 457 -12.61 -14.28 -0.21
CA GLU A 457 -11.80 -13.76 0.89
C GLU A 457 -12.66 -13.51 2.13
N ILE A 458 -12.25 -14.12 3.25
CA ILE A 458 -12.89 -13.96 4.55
C ILE A 458 -11.84 -13.57 5.57
N GLU A 459 -11.99 -12.38 6.14
CA GLU A 459 -11.02 -11.81 7.07
C GLU A 459 -11.73 -11.26 8.31
N GLN A 460 -11.19 -11.55 9.50
CA GLN A 460 -11.60 -10.92 10.76
C GLN A 460 -13.13 -11.02 11.05
N CYS A 461 -13.70 -12.21 10.88
CA CYS A 461 -15.08 -12.54 11.23
C CYS A 461 -15.14 -13.48 12.45
N PRO A 462 -15.00 -12.96 13.69
CA PRO A 462 -14.68 -13.79 14.86
C PRO A 462 -15.81 -14.71 15.31
N GLN A 463 -17.07 -14.52 14.92
CA GLN A 463 -18.18 -15.41 15.32
C GLN A 463 -18.31 -16.67 14.46
N LEU A 464 -17.64 -16.71 13.31
CA LEU A 464 -17.63 -17.90 12.45
C LEU A 464 -16.85 -19.03 13.13
N ARG A 465 -17.49 -20.19 13.26
CA ARG A 465 -16.89 -21.42 13.82
C ARG A 465 -16.49 -22.43 12.75
N GLY A 466 -17.03 -22.29 11.54
CA GLY A 466 -16.67 -23.07 10.36
C GLY A 466 -16.99 -22.37 9.05
N PHE A 467 -16.48 -22.91 7.94
CA PHE A 467 -16.75 -22.37 6.61
C PHE A 467 -17.98 -23.04 5.98
N VAL A 468 -18.05 -24.38 5.99
CA VAL A 468 -19.22 -25.16 5.55
C VAL A 468 -19.65 -26.15 6.63
N SER A 469 -20.95 -26.21 6.96
CA SER A 469 -21.49 -27.22 7.89
C SER A 469 -22.87 -27.78 7.56
N LYS A 470 -23.12 -29.01 8.04
CA LYS A 470 -24.41 -29.70 7.91
C LYS A 470 -25.47 -29.11 8.84
N SER A 471 -26.65 -28.80 8.32
CA SER A 471 -27.81 -28.41 9.15
C SER A 471 -28.38 -29.64 9.89
N THR A 472 -27.96 -29.91 11.12
CA THR A 472 -28.59 -30.98 11.93
C THR A 472 -29.83 -30.45 12.63
N MET A 473 -31.01 -30.88 12.17
CA MET A 473 -32.29 -30.76 12.90
C MET A 473 -32.36 -31.72 14.11
N GLU A 474 -31.31 -31.77 14.95
CA GLU A 474 -31.32 -32.57 16.18
C GLU A 474 -31.52 -31.66 17.38
N LYS A 475 -32.74 -31.71 17.95
CA LYS A 475 -33.22 -30.87 19.07
C LYS A 475 -32.43 -31.00 20.39
N ASN A 476 -31.35 -31.75 20.46
CA ASN A 476 -30.64 -32.03 21.71
C ASN A 476 -29.12 -32.06 21.52
N GLN A 477 -28.49 -30.89 21.40
CA GLN A 477 -27.14 -30.58 21.89
C GLN A 477 -26.87 -29.08 21.77
N HIS A 478 -26.32 -28.46 22.83
CA HIS A 478 -26.14 -27.02 23.02
C HIS A 478 -25.12 -26.32 22.07
N PHE A 479 -24.83 -26.91 20.90
CA PHE A 479 -23.85 -26.42 19.94
C PHE A 479 -24.42 -26.54 18.53
N SER A 480 -25.15 -25.53 18.05
CA SER A 480 -25.36 -25.39 16.60
C SER A 480 -24.04 -24.97 15.94
N PRO A 481 -23.64 -25.60 14.81
CA PRO A 481 -22.42 -25.20 14.10
C PRO A 481 -22.68 -23.87 13.38
N GLN A 482 -22.12 -22.78 13.91
CA GLN A 482 -22.16 -21.46 13.28
C GLN A 482 -21.15 -21.44 12.11
N ALA A 483 -21.54 -21.96 10.94
CA ALA A 483 -20.74 -21.91 9.72
C ALA A 483 -21.24 -20.87 8.72
N LEU A 484 -20.34 -20.37 7.87
CA LEU A 484 -20.70 -19.38 6.86
C LEU A 484 -21.70 -19.94 5.83
N PHE A 485 -21.50 -21.16 5.35
CA PHE A 485 -22.36 -21.82 4.38
C PHE A 485 -22.85 -23.18 4.88
N ASN A 486 -23.97 -23.65 4.30
CA ASN A 486 -24.42 -25.03 4.48
C ASN A 486 -23.72 -26.01 3.52
N GLU A 487 -23.90 -27.30 3.73
CA GLU A 487 -23.27 -28.37 2.94
C GLU A 487 -23.69 -28.41 1.45
N LYS A 488 -24.80 -27.75 1.10
CA LYS A 488 -25.32 -27.74 -0.27
C LYS A 488 -24.66 -26.68 -1.15
N VAL A 489 -23.87 -25.77 -0.58
CA VAL A 489 -23.20 -24.71 -1.34
C VAL A 489 -22.24 -25.31 -2.37
N ALA A 490 -22.21 -24.71 -3.57
CA ALA A 490 -21.34 -25.18 -4.66
C ALA A 490 -20.37 -24.10 -5.14
N PHE A 491 -19.09 -24.48 -5.29
CA PHE A 491 -17.97 -23.64 -5.76
C PHE A 491 -17.20 -24.29 -6.93
N PRO A 492 -17.79 -24.44 -8.13
CA PRO A 492 -17.19 -25.20 -9.23
C PRO A 492 -16.00 -24.51 -9.93
N THR A 493 -15.83 -23.21 -9.76
CA THR A 493 -14.81 -22.41 -10.47
C THR A 493 -13.85 -21.65 -9.56
N LEU A 494 -13.92 -21.87 -8.24
CA LEU A 494 -13.10 -21.18 -7.27
C LEU A 494 -11.62 -21.51 -7.49
N GLU A 495 -10.80 -20.49 -7.71
CA GLU A 495 -9.35 -20.58 -7.98
C GLU A 495 -8.55 -20.24 -6.71
N GLN A 496 -9.01 -19.27 -5.93
CA GLN A 496 -8.35 -18.79 -4.71
C GLN A 496 -9.31 -18.66 -3.52
N LEU A 497 -8.93 -19.27 -2.40
CA LEU A 497 -9.61 -19.16 -1.11
C LEU A 497 -8.66 -18.61 -0.05
N SER A 498 -9.03 -17.49 0.57
CA SER A 498 -8.30 -16.89 1.69
C SER A 498 -9.17 -16.82 2.94
N ILE A 499 -8.69 -17.41 4.03
CA ILE A 499 -9.33 -17.44 5.34
C ILE A 499 -8.33 -16.91 6.36
N SER A 500 -8.58 -15.72 6.91
CA SER A 500 -7.65 -15.09 7.84
C SER A 500 -8.30 -14.51 9.10
N TRP A 501 -7.57 -14.57 10.21
CA TRP A 501 -7.94 -13.96 11.49
C TRP A 501 -9.29 -14.44 12.08
N LEU A 502 -9.71 -15.68 11.80
CA LEU A 502 -10.94 -16.28 12.33
C LEU A 502 -10.69 -16.97 13.67
N ARG A 503 -10.62 -16.17 14.74
CA ARG A 503 -10.15 -16.62 16.06
C ARG A 503 -10.92 -17.79 16.68
N ASN A 504 -12.25 -17.89 16.46
CA ASN A 504 -13.08 -18.96 17.02
C ASN A 504 -13.32 -20.14 16.06
N MET A 505 -12.70 -20.12 14.88
CA MET A 505 -12.87 -21.18 13.89
C MET A 505 -12.17 -22.46 14.37
N LYS A 506 -12.93 -23.53 14.57
CA LYS A 506 -12.41 -24.83 15.05
C LYS A 506 -12.08 -25.79 13.91
N MET A 507 -12.87 -25.74 12.84
CA MET A 507 -12.74 -26.56 11.65
C MET A 507 -13.17 -25.74 10.44
N ILE A 508 -12.49 -25.89 9.30
CA ILE A 508 -12.94 -25.25 8.05
C ILE A 508 -14.15 -26.02 7.49
N TRP A 509 -14.11 -27.35 7.52
CA TRP A 509 -15.10 -28.24 6.89
C TRP A 509 -15.76 -29.18 7.93
N HIS A 510 -17.08 -29.37 7.89
CA HIS A 510 -17.84 -30.18 8.87
C HIS A 510 -18.43 -31.51 8.32
N ASN A 511 -18.03 -31.98 7.13
CA ASN A 511 -18.37 -33.26 6.43
C ASN A 511 -19.26 -33.11 5.19
N GLN A 512 -18.90 -33.88 4.14
CA GLN A 512 -19.54 -33.97 2.81
C GLN A 512 -19.77 -32.62 2.13
N LEU A 513 -18.89 -32.27 1.19
CA LEU A 513 -19.05 -31.11 0.31
C LEU A 513 -19.88 -31.47 -0.92
N SER A 514 -20.50 -30.47 -1.54
CA SER A 514 -21.23 -30.64 -2.80
C SER A 514 -20.32 -31.20 -3.90
N VAL A 515 -20.80 -32.23 -4.60
CA VAL A 515 -20.08 -32.92 -5.68
C VAL A 515 -19.70 -31.91 -6.76
N ASN A 516 -18.42 -31.89 -7.16
CA ASN A 516 -17.80 -30.94 -8.10
C ASN A 516 -17.48 -29.53 -7.56
N SER A 517 -17.56 -29.29 -6.25
CA SER A 517 -17.01 -28.05 -5.66
C SER A 517 -15.50 -28.11 -5.49
N PHE A 518 -14.83 -26.96 -5.55
CA PHE A 518 -13.38 -26.79 -5.34
C PHE A 518 -12.47 -27.56 -6.32
N CYS A 519 -13.01 -28.08 -7.43
CA CYS A 519 -12.23 -28.84 -8.42
C CYS A 519 -11.18 -27.99 -9.16
N LYS A 520 -11.37 -26.67 -9.21
CA LYS A 520 -10.43 -25.68 -9.78
C LYS A 520 -9.63 -24.90 -8.75
N LEU A 521 -9.74 -25.23 -7.45
CA LEU A 521 -9.05 -24.48 -6.41
C LEU A 521 -7.55 -24.71 -6.55
N GLU A 522 -6.79 -23.66 -6.86
CA GLU A 522 -5.34 -23.71 -7.07
C GLU A 522 -4.59 -23.28 -5.81
N THR A 523 -5.08 -22.24 -5.14
CA THR A 523 -4.41 -21.61 -3.98
C THR A 523 -5.34 -21.52 -2.77
N MET A 524 -4.85 -22.00 -1.63
CA MET A 524 -5.53 -21.84 -0.33
C MET A 524 -4.59 -21.20 0.69
N LEU A 525 -5.04 -20.08 1.28
CA LEU A 525 -4.31 -19.33 2.31
C LEU A 525 -5.10 -19.39 3.63
N VAL A 526 -4.46 -19.86 4.70
CA VAL A 526 -5.04 -19.93 6.04
C VAL A 526 -4.10 -19.25 7.03
N GLU A 527 -4.53 -18.11 7.59
CA GLU A 527 -3.66 -17.27 8.41
C GLU A 527 -4.32 -16.86 9.73
N HIS A 528 -3.59 -16.97 10.85
CA HIS A 528 -4.03 -16.44 12.15
C HIS A 528 -5.38 -17.00 12.66
N CYS A 529 -5.73 -18.24 12.30
CA CYS A 529 -6.90 -18.98 12.82
C CYS A 529 -6.50 -19.79 14.07
N ASN A 530 -6.63 -19.19 15.25
CA ASN A 530 -5.97 -19.70 16.48
C ASN A 530 -6.59 -20.96 17.08
N GLU A 531 -7.91 -21.16 16.98
CA GLU A 531 -8.62 -22.33 17.52
C GLU A 531 -8.73 -23.49 16.50
N LEU A 532 -8.19 -23.31 15.30
CA LEU A 532 -8.28 -24.30 14.22
C LEU A 532 -7.40 -25.51 14.53
N PHE A 533 -8.00 -26.71 14.54
CA PHE A 533 -7.29 -27.95 14.90
C PHE A 533 -6.65 -28.67 13.72
N ALA A 534 -7.34 -28.71 12.57
CA ALA A 534 -6.88 -29.33 11.33
C ALA A 534 -7.42 -28.59 10.11
N ILE A 535 -6.69 -28.67 8.98
CA ILE A 535 -7.07 -28.00 7.73
C ILE A 535 -7.97 -28.90 6.88
N PHE A 536 -7.55 -30.14 6.64
CA PHE A 536 -8.23 -31.08 5.74
C PHE A 536 -8.57 -32.41 6.42
N PRO A 537 -9.86 -32.78 6.52
CA PRO A 537 -10.30 -34.15 6.78
C PRO A 537 -10.03 -35.08 5.57
N PHE A 538 -9.77 -36.36 5.83
CA PHE A 538 -9.47 -37.36 4.79
C PHE A 538 -10.53 -37.47 3.70
N ASP A 539 -11.80 -37.51 4.09
CA ASP A 539 -12.93 -37.72 3.18
C ASP A 539 -13.08 -36.62 2.11
N LEU A 540 -12.39 -35.47 2.28
CA LEU A 540 -12.48 -34.32 1.38
C LEU A 540 -11.28 -34.19 0.44
N LEU A 541 -10.25 -35.00 0.58
CA LEU A 541 -9.05 -34.91 -0.27
C LEU A 541 -9.33 -35.17 -1.75
N THR A 542 -10.29 -36.06 -2.05
CA THR A 542 -10.75 -36.30 -3.42
C THR A 542 -11.49 -35.12 -4.03
N THR A 543 -11.89 -34.12 -3.22
CA THR A 543 -12.59 -32.90 -3.66
C THR A 543 -11.60 -31.84 -4.16
N PHE A 544 -10.43 -31.72 -3.52
CA PHE A 544 -9.42 -30.69 -3.80
C PHE A 544 -8.34 -31.16 -4.80
N GLN A 545 -8.75 -31.78 -5.91
CA GLN A 545 -7.80 -32.34 -6.89
C GLN A 545 -6.98 -31.28 -7.63
N GLY A 546 -7.43 -30.03 -7.69
CA GLY A 546 -6.71 -28.93 -8.35
C GLY A 546 -5.68 -28.20 -7.47
N LEU A 547 -5.63 -28.48 -6.16
CA LEU A 547 -4.87 -27.66 -5.21
C LEU A 547 -3.36 -27.78 -5.44
N GLN A 548 -2.72 -26.66 -5.79
CA GLN A 548 -1.28 -26.58 -6.08
C GLN A 548 -0.50 -25.95 -4.93
N THR A 549 -1.06 -24.91 -4.31
CA THR A 549 -0.38 -24.13 -3.26
C THR A 549 -1.21 -24.09 -1.99
N LEU A 550 -0.62 -24.53 -0.89
CA LEU A 550 -1.19 -24.44 0.45
C LEU A 550 -0.25 -23.65 1.37
N GLN A 551 -0.74 -22.54 1.90
CA GLN A 551 -0.04 -21.77 2.92
C GLN A 551 -0.85 -21.74 4.21
N VAL A 552 -0.22 -22.18 5.31
CA VAL A 552 -0.79 -22.14 6.66
C VAL A 552 0.17 -21.39 7.58
N SER A 553 -0.26 -20.25 8.12
CA SER A 553 0.60 -19.38 8.91
C SER A 553 -0.05 -18.90 10.20
N GLY A 554 0.67 -18.99 11.33
CA GLY A 554 0.25 -18.36 12.58
C GLY A 554 -1.00 -18.95 13.23
N CYS A 555 -1.37 -20.19 12.91
CA CYS A 555 -2.48 -20.90 13.54
C CYS A 555 -2.02 -21.65 14.81
N GLY A 556 -2.42 -21.16 15.99
CA GLY A 556 -1.91 -21.63 17.28
C GLY A 556 -2.32 -23.05 17.70
N SER A 557 -3.41 -23.61 17.16
CA SER A 557 -3.96 -24.91 17.60
C SER A 557 -3.86 -26.04 16.58
N VAL A 558 -3.32 -25.78 15.39
CA VAL A 558 -3.24 -26.80 14.34
C VAL A 558 -2.27 -27.90 14.76
N GLU A 559 -2.75 -29.12 14.92
CA GLU A 559 -1.92 -30.29 15.25
C GLU A 559 -1.51 -31.09 14.01
N HIS A 560 -2.40 -31.13 13.01
CA HIS A 560 -2.22 -31.85 11.74
C HIS A 560 -2.77 -31.01 10.59
N ILE A 561 -2.07 -30.97 9.46
CA ILE A 561 -2.61 -30.33 8.25
C ILE A 561 -3.64 -31.25 7.60
N PHE A 562 -3.32 -32.54 7.51
CA PHE A 562 -4.18 -33.59 6.95
C PHE A 562 -4.58 -34.62 8.03
N GLU A 563 -5.88 -34.70 8.35
CA GLU A 563 -6.43 -35.63 9.34
C GLU A 563 -6.95 -36.91 8.68
N LEU A 564 -6.30 -38.04 8.96
CA LEU A 564 -6.69 -39.37 8.51
C LEU A 564 -7.49 -40.08 9.62
N GLN A 565 -8.80 -40.29 9.44
CA GLN A 565 -9.60 -41.02 10.43
C GLN A 565 -9.29 -42.52 10.39
N ARG A 566 -9.17 -43.16 11.57
CA ARG A 566 -9.03 -44.62 11.77
C ARG A 566 -10.34 -45.39 11.49
N LEU A 567 -11.04 -45.10 10.40
CA LEU A 567 -12.28 -45.81 10.07
C LEU A 567 -11.97 -47.02 9.17
N ASN A 568 -12.53 -48.17 9.56
CA ASN A 568 -12.45 -49.49 8.91
C ASN A 568 -12.76 -49.45 7.40
N MET A 569 -11.82 -49.00 6.57
CA MET A 569 -11.94 -48.99 5.12
C MET A 569 -11.40 -50.32 4.54
N LYS A 570 -12.30 -51.09 3.91
CA LYS A 570 -11.98 -52.32 3.16
C LYS A 570 -11.45 -52.04 1.75
N GLU A 571 -11.37 -50.79 1.32
CA GLU A 571 -10.99 -50.39 -0.04
C GLU A 571 -9.72 -49.51 -0.02
N THR A 572 -8.67 -50.06 -0.63
CA THR A 572 -7.33 -49.50 -0.76
C THR A 572 -7.22 -48.63 -2.02
N HIS A 573 -7.81 -47.45 -2.03
CA HIS A 573 -7.62 -46.49 -3.12
C HIS A 573 -6.63 -45.40 -2.72
N VAL A 574 -5.44 -45.41 -3.32
CA VAL A 574 -4.41 -44.36 -3.15
C VAL A 574 -4.94 -43.04 -3.72
N VAL A 575 -4.95 -41.98 -2.91
CA VAL A 575 -5.31 -40.62 -3.31
C VAL A 575 -4.02 -39.81 -3.53
N ALA A 576 -3.76 -39.44 -4.78
CA ALA A 576 -2.62 -38.58 -5.12
C ALA A 576 -3.03 -37.10 -5.04
N ALA A 577 -2.49 -36.38 -4.05
CA ALA A 577 -2.66 -34.94 -3.95
C ALA A 577 -1.80 -34.24 -5.02
N GLN A 578 -2.36 -33.27 -5.74
CA GLN A 578 -1.66 -32.52 -6.81
C GLN A 578 -0.79 -31.36 -6.27
N LEU A 579 -0.62 -31.30 -4.94
CA LEU A 579 0.08 -30.22 -4.24
C LEU A 579 1.53 -30.10 -4.73
N ARG A 580 1.92 -28.87 -5.10
CA ARG A 580 3.25 -28.50 -5.58
C ARG A 580 4.05 -27.74 -4.53
N GLU A 581 3.37 -26.89 -3.78
CA GLU A 581 4.00 -25.99 -2.82
C GLU A 581 3.28 -26.06 -1.47
N LEU A 582 4.06 -26.34 -0.43
CA LEU A 582 3.58 -26.41 0.95
C LEU A 582 4.37 -25.45 1.84
N TYR A 583 3.70 -24.41 2.32
CA TYR A 583 4.27 -23.40 3.21
C TYR A 583 3.61 -23.50 4.59
N VAL A 584 4.41 -23.79 5.62
CA VAL A 584 3.93 -24.06 6.97
C VAL A 584 4.73 -23.23 7.96
N PHE A 585 4.11 -22.16 8.47
CA PHE A 585 4.81 -21.14 9.25
C PHE A 585 4.16 -20.90 10.61
N ASN A 586 4.98 -20.80 11.65
CA ASN A 586 4.56 -20.39 12.99
C ASN A 586 3.38 -21.23 13.53
N LEU A 587 3.46 -22.56 13.40
CA LEU A 587 2.43 -23.50 13.91
C LEU A 587 2.97 -24.24 15.16
N PRO A 588 2.78 -23.70 16.37
CA PRO A 588 3.47 -24.18 17.57
C PRO A 588 3.05 -25.58 18.02
N LYS A 589 1.81 -26.01 17.74
CA LYS A 589 1.28 -27.35 18.11
C LYS A 589 1.34 -28.38 16.99
N LEU A 590 1.83 -28.03 15.80
CA LEU A 590 1.88 -28.95 14.67
C LEU A 590 2.81 -30.12 15.02
N LYS A 591 2.26 -31.33 15.11
CA LYS A 591 3.03 -32.54 15.46
C LYS A 591 3.57 -33.24 14.24
N ASN A 592 2.75 -33.33 13.19
CA ASN A 592 3.05 -33.95 11.90
C ASN A 592 2.24 -33.25 10.79
N VAL A 593 2.74 -33.27 9.55
CA VAL A 593 1.98 -32.77 8.38
C VAL A 593 0.68 -33.58 8.18
N ARG A 594 0.71 -34.89 8.44
CA ARG A 594 -0.47 -35.78 8.45
C ARG A 594 -0.49 -36.71 9.67
N ASN A 595 -1.64 -37.28 10.00
CA ASN A 595 -1.75 -38.35 11.01
C ASN A 595 -1.22 -39.72 10.51
N GLU A 596 -1.13 -40.74 11.39
CA GLU A 596 -0.67 -42.10 11.06
C GLU A 596 -1.40 -42.66 9.82
N ASP A 597 -0.66 -42.92 8.73
CA ASP A 597 -1.15 -43.52 7.47
C ASP A 597 -0.62 -44.96 7.34
N PRO A 598 -1.24 -45.95 8.00
CA PRO A 598 -0.71 -47.32 8.04
C PRO A 598 -0.71 -48.05 6.69
N GLN A 599 -1.30 -47.47 5.63
CA GLN A 599 -1.43 -48.11 4.30
C GLN A 599 -0.76 -47.29 3.17
N GLY A 600 -0.22 -46.11 3.44
CA GLY A 600 0.37 -45.24 2.42
C GLY A 600 -0.66 -44.74 1.39
N ILE A 601 -1.88 -44.43 1.84
CA ILE A 601 -3.01 -44.06 0.99
C ILE A 601 -2.81 -42.69 0.37
N LEU A 602 -2.18 -41.74 1.08
CA LEU A 602 -1.96 -40.40 0.57
C LEU A 602 -0.55 -40.27 -0.03
N THR A 603 -0.44 -39.80 -1.28
CA THR A 603 0.85 -39.53 -1.92
C THR A 603 0.92 -38.09 -2.45
N PHE A 604 2.08 -37.42 -2.27
CA PHE A 604 2.33 -36.05 -2.73
C PHE A 604 3.26 -36.05 -3.95
N GLN A 605 2.90 -36.76 -5.01
CA GLN A 605 3.79 -37.06 -6.14
C GLN A 605 4.25 -35.83 -6.95
N ASN A 606 3.66 -34.65 -6.74
CA ASN A 606 4.00 -33.43 -7.47
C ASN A 606 4.65 -32.35 -6.58
N LEU A 607 4.98 -32.69 -5.32
CA LEU A 607 5.50 -31.72 -4.37
C LEU A 607 6.93 -31.32 -4.77
N ASN A 608 7.10 -30.03 -5.04
CA ASN A 608 8.35 -29.43 -5.49
C ASN A 608 9.00 -28.58 -4.40
N VAL A 609 8.17 -27.90 -3.60
CA VAL A 609 8.60 -26.95 -2.57
C VAL A 609 7.96 -27.30 -1.24
N VAL A 610 8.79 -27.50 -0.22
CA VAL A 610 8.37 -27.64 1.17
C VAL A 610 9.12 -26.64 2.01
N TRP A 611 8.39 -25.72 2.64
CA TRP A 611 8.98 -24.76 3.56
C TRP A 611 8.28 -24.80 4.91
N VAL A 612 9.00 -25.27 5.92
CA VAL A 612 8.58 -25.28 7.32
C VAL A 612 9.39 -24.23 8.09
N LYS A 613 8.71 -23.38 8.86
CA LYS A 613 9.36 -22.38 9.73
C LYS A 613 8.65 -22.26 11.07
N ASN A 614 9.38 -22.27 12.18
CA ASN A 614 8.90 -22.05 13.55
C ASN A 614 7.74 -22.98 13.97
N CYS A 615 7.87 -24.29 13.75
CA CYS A 615 6.87 -25.31 14.11
C CYS A 615 7.29 -26.13 15.34
N TRP A 616 7.15 -25.56 16.54
CA TRP A 616 7.83 -26.03 17.76
C TRP A 616 7.40 -27.39 18.34
N SER A 617 6.44 -28.08 17.74
CA SER A 617 6.07 -29.46 18.12
C SER A 617 6.35 -30.49 17.04
N LEU A 618 6.82 -30.06 15.87
CA LEU A 618 6.98 -30.91 14.69
C LEU A 618 8.25 -31.74 14.86
N LYS A 619 8.10 -33.06 15.05
CA LYS A 619 9.25 -33.98 15.20
C LYS A 619 9.81 -34.43 13.86
N HIS A 620 8.95 -34.63 12.86
CA HIS A 620 9.35 -35.07 11.53
C HIS A 620 8.67 -34.23 10.45
N VAL A 621 9.40 -33.91 9.39
CA VAL A 621 8.89 -33.03 8.31
C VAL A 621 8.12 -33.85 7.29
N LEU A 622 8.72 -34.93 6.80
CA LEU A 622 8.13 -35.83 5.82
C LEU A 622 8.07 -37.27 6.38
N PRO A 623 7.00 -38.02 6.09
CA PRO A 623 6.98 -39.45 6.33
C PRO A 623 7.83 -40.24 5.31
N ALA A 624 8.31 -41.44 5.69
CA ALA A 624 9.11 -42.31 4.81
C ALA A 624 8.43 -42.64 3.47
N SER A 625 7.15 -43.00 3.50
CA SER A 625 6.41 -43.33 2.28
C SER A 625 6.29 -42.15 1.31
N VAL A 626 6.27 -40.92 1.83
CA VAL A 626 6.26 -39.69 1.02
C VAL A 626 7.64 -39.44 0.43
N ALA A 627 8.71 -39.52 1.24
CA ALA A 627 10.08 -39.35 0.76
C ALA A 627 10.44 -40.30 -0.41
N ARG A 628 9.98 -41.56 -0.37
CA ARG A 628 10.22 -42.56 -1.42
C ARG A 628 9.65 -42.18 -2.79
N VAL A 629 8.60 -41.37 -2.83
CA VAL A 629 7.91 -40.95 -4.08
C VAL A 629 8.18 -39.48 -4.44
N LEU A 630 9.22 -38.88 -3.85
CA LEU A 630 9.62 -37.48 -4.04
C LEU A 630 10.99 -37.26 -4.72
N PRO A 631 11.40 -38.01 -5.76
CA PRO A 631 12.66 -37.71 -6.44
C PRO A 631 12.66 -36.32 -7.12
N GLN A 632 11.48 -35.76 -7.45
CA GLN A 632 11.32 -34.42 -8.05
C GLN A 632 11.37 -33.24 -7.07
N LEU A 633 11.53 -33.47 -5.76
CA LEU A 633 11.58 -32.38 -4.79
C LEU A 633 12.75 -31.43 -5.13
N LYS A 634 12.49 -30.13 -5.28
CA LYS A 634 13.51 -29.15 -5.72
C LYS A 634 14.03 -28.29 -4.59
N ASP A 635 13.14 -27.92 -3.67
CA ASP A 635 13.43 -27.01 -2.56
C ASP A 635 12.81 -27.54 -1.26
N LEU A 636 13.67 -27.87 -0.30
CA LEU A 636 13.29 -28.31 1.04
C LEU A 636 13.94 -27.39 2.07
N ARG A 637 13.13 -26.56 2.72
CA ARG A 637 13.57 -25.61 3.75
C ARG A 637 12.89 -25.90 5.07
N VAL A 638 13.66 -26.13 6.13
CA VAL A 638 13.13 -26.53 7.44
C VAL A 638 13.81 -25.73 8.56
N SER A 639 13.07 -24.77 9.13
CA SER A 639 13.40 -24.07 10.39
C SER A 639 12.49 -24.53 11.52
N SER A 640 12.94 -25.41 12.41
CA SER A 640 12.14 -25.67 13.61
C SER A 640 12.91 -26.39 14.72
N TYR A 641 12.91 -25.80 15.93
CA TYR A 641 13.62 -26.33 17.09
C TYR A 641 13.32 -27.80 17.44
N ALA A 642 12.12 -28.29 17.14
CA ALA A 642 11.65 -29.60 17.58
C ALA A 642 11.86 -30.75 16.58
N VAL A 643 12.32 -30.47 15.35
CA VAL A 643 12.47 -31.52 14.35
C VAL A 643 13.62 -32.43 14.74
N GLU A 644 13.29 -33.70 14.96
CA GLU A 644 14.20 -34.79 15.31
C GLU A 644 14.67 -35.58 14.07
N GLU A 645 13.84 -35.75 13.04
CA GLU A 645 14.29 -36.38 11.77
C GLU A 645 13.60 -35.68 10.60
N ILE A 646 14.29 -35.43 9.47
CA ILE A 646 13.64 -34.85 8.28
C ILE A 646 12.63 -35.83 7.69
N VAL A 647 13.02 -37.10 7.62
CA VAL A 647 12.19 -38.22 7.19
C VAL A 647 12.07 -39.22 8.33
N SER A 648 10.85 -39.64 8.69
CA SER A 648 10.63 -40.59 9.78
C SER A 648 11.15 -41.99 9.45
N LYS A 649 11.81 -42.69 10.38
CA LYS A 649 12.36 -44.06 10.18
C LYS A 649 11.34 -45.19 9.96
N THR A 650 10.14 -45.10 10.52
CA THR A 650 9.16 -46.20 10.52
C THR A 650 7.73 -45.70 10.36
N GLU A 651 7.01 -46.28 9.40
CA GLU A 651 5.54 -46.21 9.32
C GLU A 651 5.01 -47.64 9.48
N GLY A 652 4.45 -47.97 10.65
CA GLY A 652 3.81 -49.29 10.85
C GLY A 652 4.75 -50.50 10.80
N TRP A 653 4.27 -51.61 10.20
CA TRP A 653 4.88 -52.96 10.28
C TRP A 653 6.13 -53.19 9.41
N GLU A 654 6.64 -52.17 8.73
CA GLU A 654 7.84 -52.31 7.88
C GLU A 654 9.11 -52.19 8.74
N THR A 655 9.89 -53.27 8.75
CA THR A 655 11.12 -53.45 9.56
C THR A 655 12.40 -53.24 8.75
N SER A 656 12.29 -52.91 7.46
CA SER A 656 13.45 -52.67 6.59
C SER A 656 13.64 -51.18 6.32
N VAL A 657 14.77 -50.64 6.78
CA VAL A 657 15.30 -49.34 6.34
C VAL A 657 15.51 -49.45 4.82
N THR A 658 14.67 -48.78 4.04
CA THR A 658 14.83 -48.70 2.58
C THR A 658 15.50 -47.36 2.27
N ASN A 659 16.62 -47.40 1.57
CA ASN A 659 17.34 -46.19 1.14
C ASN A 659 16.44 -45.39 0.19
N PHE A 660 16.34 -44.07 0.44
CA PHE A 660 15.68 -43.10 -0.43
C PHE A 660 16.69 -42.00 -0.77
N GLU A 661 16.67 -41.54 -2.02
CA GLU A 661 17.57 -40.51 -2.55
C GLU A 661 16.71 -39.38 -3.14
N PHE A 662 17.10 -38.13 -2.87
CA PHE A 662 16.46 -36.94 -3.42
C PHE A 662 17.29 -36.36 -4.58
N ASP A 663 17.21 -37.00 -5.75
CA ASP A 663 18.12 -36.80 -6.88
C ASP A 663 18.09 -35.38 -7.53
N GLU A 664 16.97 -34.67 -7.40
CA GLU A 664 16.71 -33.35 -8.01
C GLU A 664 16.69 -32.18 -7.01
N VAL A 665 16.99 -32.41 -5.72
CA VAL A 665 16.99 -31.31 -4.73
C VAL A 665 18.14 -30.35 -5.03
N SER A 666 17.79 -29.18 -5.53
CA SER A 666 18.70 -28.07 -5.81
C SER A 666 18.92 -27.14 -4.60
N SER A 667 18.00 -27.17 -3.64
CA SER A 667 18.01 -26.32 -2.44
C SER A 667 17.58 -27.15 -1.23
N PHE A 668 18.52 -27.43 -0.33
CA PHE A 668 18.30 -28.18 0.91
C PHE A 668 18.78 -27.33 2.08
N MET A 669 17.87 -26.62 2.74
CA MET A 669 18.19 -25.72 3.85
C MET A 669 17.58 -26.23 5.15
N LEU A 670 18.42 -26.76 6.02
CA LEU A 670 18.07 -27.08 7.40
C LEU A 670 18.67 -26.02 8.31
N TRP A 671 17.89 -25.32 9.12
CA TRP A 671 18.39 -24.28 10.05
C TRP A 671 17.65 -24.41 11.38
N ASN A 672 18.32 -24.17 12.50
CA ASN A 672 17.69 -24.16 13.83
C ASN A 672 17.02 -25.51 14.24
N LEU A 673 17.73 -26.63 14.05
CA LEU A 673 17.27 -28.01 14.32
C LEU A 673 18.12 -28.74 15.39
N PRO A 674 18.20 -28.25 16.64
CA PRO A 674 19.11 -28.81 17.66
C PRO A 674 18.78 -30.24 18.10
N ASN A 675 17.58 -30.75 17.79
CA ASN A 675 17.16 -32.11 18.16
C ASN A 675 17.34 -33.14 17.04
N LEU A 676 17.90 -32.75 15.88
CA LEU A 676 18.00 -33.62 14.71
C LEU A 676 18.90 -34.84 15.02
N LYS A 677 18.31 -36.03 15.05
CA LYS A 677 18.97 -37.32 15.23
C LYS A 677 19.54 -37.77 13.89
N TYR A 678 20.85 -37.88 13.85
CA TYR A 678 21.57 -38.40 12.71
C TYR A 678 21.54 -39.94 12.68
N MET A 679 21.52 -40.55 11.49
CA MET A 679 21.51 -42.01 11.33
C MET A 679 22.92 -42.61 11.55
N THR A 680 23.02 -43.86 11.98
CA THR A 680 24.27 -44.64 11.96
C THR A 680 23.97 -45.99 11.33
N GLU A 681 24.66 -46.35 10.24
CA GLU A 681 24.66 -47.71 9.69
C GLU A 681 25.62 -48.57 10.53
N ASP A 682 25.23 -48.99 11.72
CA ASP A 682 25.64 -50.28 12.32
C ASP A 682 25.29 -50.30 13.82
N ASP A 683 24.23 -51.03 14.18
CA ASP A 683 23.96 -51.42 15.56
C ASP A 683 24.77 -52.70 15.97
N GLN A 684 25.93 -52.96 15.35
CA GLN A 684 26.73 -54.19 15.59
C GLN A 684 28.22 -53.96 15.93
N LEU A 685 28.69 -52.73 16.10
CA LEU A 685 30.07 -52.45 16.55
C LEU A 685 30.06 -51.54 17.79
N ASP A 686 30.37 -52.13 18.95
CA ASP A 686 30.65 -51.46 20.23
C ASP A 686 31.86 -50.51 20.11
N SER A 687 31.69 -49.36 19.45
CA SER A 687 32.62 -48.24 19.54
C SER A 687 31.84 -46.92 19.61
N PRO A 688 32.03 -46.07 20.64
CA PRO A 688 31.16 -44.91 20.85
C PRO A 688 31.38 -43.71 19.91
N ASN A 689 32.28 -43.80 18.92
CA ASN A 689 32.85 -42.62 18.26
C ASN A 689 32.75 -42.64 16.72
N GLN A 690 31.56 -42.89 16.15
CA GLN A 690 31.31 -42.56 14.74
C GLN A 690 30.12 -41.63 14.60
N ALA A 691 30.43 -40.42 14.13
CA ALA A 691 29.55 -39.27 14.04
C ALA A 691 28.61 -39.33 12.82
N PRO A 692 27.41 -38.76 12.89
CA PRO A 692 26.31 -39.25 12.06
C PRO A 692 25.80 -38.21 11.01
N LEU A 693 26.42 -37.03 10.93
CA LEU A 693 26.15 -35.97 9.93
C LEU A 693 26.30 -36.42 8.46
N PHE A 694 27.12 -37.44 8.19
CA PHE A 694 27.52 -37.82 6.84
C PHE A 694 26.56 -38.76 6.09
N LEU A 695 25.41 -39.14 6.68
CA LEU A 695 24.36 -39.82 5.91
C LEU A 695 23.56 -38.88 4.98
N VAL A 696 23.62 -37.55 5.18
CA VAL A 696 22.97 -36.61 4.25
C VAL A 696 23.57 -36.71 2.86
N GLU A 697 24.87 -36.99 2.71
CA GLU A 697 25.52 -37.20 1.41
C GLU A 697 25.01 -38.47 0.69
N LYS A 698 24.66 -39.53 1.44
CA LYS A 698 23.99 -40.72 0.89
C LYS A 698 22.54 -40.45 0.47
N VAL A 699 21.88 -39.46 1.07
CA VAL A 699 20.46 -39.13 0.80
C VAL A 699 20.33 -37.99 -0.24
N VAL A 700 21.32 -37.11 -0.31
CA VAL A 700 21.40 -35.93 -1.19
C VAL A 700 22.83 -35.83 -1.76
N PRO A 701 23.17 -36.60 -2.81
CA PRO A 701 24.54 -36.67 -3.34
C PRO A 701 25.02 -35.38 -4.03
N LYS A 702 24.12 -34.43 -4.29
CA LYS A 702 24.41 -33.09 -4.86
C LYS A 702 24.21 -31.97 -3.83
N LEU A 703 24.49 -32.23 -2.56
CA LEU A 703 24.30 -31.24 -1.51
C LEU A 703 25.24 -30.05 -1.72
N GLU A 704 24.68 -28.91 -2.10
CA GLU A 704 25.45 -27.67 -2.30
C GLU A 704 25.33 -26.71 -1.09
N GLU A 705 24.38 -26.89 -0.18
CA GLU A 705 24.17 -26.03 1.00
C GLU A 705 24.01 -26.84 2.29
N VAL A 706 24.69 -26.46 3.38
CA VAL A 706 24.60 -27.13 4.69
C VAL A 706 24.60 -26.13 5.84
N SER A 707 23.91 -26.43 6.95
CA SER A 707 24.01 -25.64 8.17
C SER A 707 24.49 -26.49 9.34
N LEU A 708 25.36 -25.93 10.18
CA LEU A 708 25.99 -26.61 11.30
C LEU A 708 25.89 -25.76 12.57
N THR A 709 25.65 -26.44 13.70
CA THR A 709 25.74 -25.85 15.05
C THR A 709 27.13 -26.06 15.66
N SER A 710 27.38 -25.45 16.82
CA SER A 710 28.65 -25.62 17.55
C SER A 710 28.93 -27.08 17.93
N ASP A 711 27.89 -27.83 18.31
CA ASP A 711 28.01 -29.24 18.69
C ASP A 711 28.32 -30.11 17.47
N ASP A 712 27.68 -29.82 16.34
CA ASP A 712 27.93 -30.50 15.07
C ASP A 712 29.39 -30.37 14.65
N ILE A 713 29.97 -29.16 14.80
CA ILE A 713 31.37 -28.90 14.44
C ILE A 713 32.33 -29.63 15.37
N ALA A 714 32.06 -29.68 16.68
CA ALA A 714 32.87 -30.45 17.63
C ALA A 714 32.88 -31.95 17.25
N ILE A 715 31.71 -32.50 16.95
CA ILE A 715 31.54 -33.89 16.51
C ILE A 715 32.28 -34.16 15.19
N ILE A 716 32.21 -33.25 14.20
CA ILE A 716 32.93 -33.38 12.93
C ILE A 716 34.45 -33.28 13.13
N CYS A 717 34.92 -32.44 14.07
CA CYS A 717 36.34 -32.30 14.36
C CYS A 717 36.92 -33.52 15.08
N ASP A 718 36.13 -34.17 15.95
CA ASP A 718 36.52 -35.39 16.68
C ASP A 718 36.47 -36.66 15.82
N SER A 719 35.73 -36.62 14.71
CA SER A 719 35.62 -37.74 13.77
C SER A 719 36.66 -37.62 12.64
N ASN A 720 37.30 -38.74 12.26
CA ASN A 720 38.25 -38.84 11.14
C ASN A 720 37.53 -38.75 9.77
N VAL A 721 36.70 -37.72 9.59
CA VAL A 721 35.96 -37.45 8.36
C VAL A 721 36.93 -37.04 7.25
N SER A 722 36.83 -37.68 6.08
CA SER A 722 37.69 -37.36 4.94
C SER A 722 37.42 -35.93 4.44
N GLN A 723 38.47 -35.18 4.12
CA GLN A 723 38.36 -33.82 3.55
C GLN A 723 37.59 -33.77 2.23
N GLY A 724 37.41 -34.92 1.56
CA GLY A 724 36.76 -35.04 0.26
C GLY A 724 35.29 -34.61 0.22
N ILE A 725 34.61 -34.66 1.37
CA ILE A 725 33.15 -34.52 1.43
C ILE A 725 32.70 -33.06 1.37
N PHE A 726 33.55 -32.13 1.79
CA PHE A 726 33.26 -30.70 1.77
C PHE A 726 33.52 -30.04 0.41
N HIS A 727 33.89 -30.82 -0.63
CA HIS A 727 34.18 -30.29 -1.97
C HIS A 727 32.93 -29.87 -2.74
N GLU A 728 31.79 -30.53 -2.58
CA GLU A 728 30.55 -30.20 -3.33
C GLU A 728 29.75 -29.05 -2.68
N ILE A 729 30.06 -28.72 -1.43
CA ILE A 729 29.36 -27.69 -0.66
C ILE A 729 29.79 -26.30 -1.12
N LYS A 730 28.81 -25.54 -1.64
CA LYS A 730 28.94 -24.14 -2.05
C LYS A 730 28.38 -23.15 -1.02
N ALA A 731 27.54 -23.58 -0.09
CA ALA A 731 26.93 -22.71 0.92
C ALA A 731 26.99 -23.34 2.33
N LEU A 732 27.42 -22.58 3.33
CA LEU A 732 27.55 -23.03 4.72
C LEU A 732 26.90 -22.03 5.67
N ASN A 733 26.03 -22.50 6.56
CA ASN A 733 25.41 -21.66 7.59
C ASN A 733 25.84 -22.11 9.00
N LEU A 734 26.47 -21.23 9.77
CA LEU A 734 26.94 -21.50 11.14
C LEU A 734 25.98 -20.86 12.16
N LEU A 735 25.32 -21.68 12.98
CA LEU A 735 24.22 -21.22 13.84
C LEU A 735 24.40 -21.66 15.31
N CYS A 736 23.78 -20.93 16.23
CA CYS A 736 23.54 -21.37 17.62
C CYS A 736 24.78 -21.59 18.51
N TYR A 737 25.80 -20.73 18.43
CA TYR A 737 26.90 -20.71 19.41
C TYR A 737 26.49 -19.93 20.66
N HIS A 738 25.98 -20.60 21.69
CA HIS A 738 25.41 -19.95 22.89
C HIS A 738 26.37 -19.82 24.09
N ASP A 739 27.57 -20.42 24.01
CA ASP A 739 28.60 -20.30 25.03
C ASP A 739 29.21 -18.88 25.01
N GLU A 740 29.41 -18.29 26.20
CA GLU A 740 30.08 -16.98 26.33
C GLU A 740 31.56 -17.03 25.92
N SER A 741 32.15 -18.23 25.91
CA SER A 741 33.53 -18.49 25.47
C SER A 741 33.62 -18.99 24.02
N ALA A 742 32.52 -18.99 23.27
CA ALA A 742 32.47 -19.48 21.89
C ALA A 742 33.48 -18.76 20.98
N ILE A 743 34.38 -19.54 20.37
CA ILE A 743 35.36 -19.06 19.38
C ILE A 743 34.83 -19.37 17.98
N PHE A 744 34.88 -18.39 17.08
CA PHE A 744 34.48 -18.58 15.69
C PHE A 744 35.40 -19.61 15.01
N PRO A 745 34.87 -20.68 14.39
CA PRO A 745 35.64 -21.86 13.96
C PRO A 745 36.39 -21.62 12.64
N THR A 746 37.33 -20.68 12.63
CA THR A 746 38.03 -20.22 11.41
C THR A 746 38.79 -21.35 10.72
N THR A 747 39.45 -22.23 11.48
CA THR A 747 40.20 -23.39 10.97
C THR A 747 39.31 -24.47 10.37
N PHE A 748 38.05 -24.56 10.80
CA PHE A 748 37.07 -25.50 10.25
C PHE A 748 36.62 -25.08 8.84
N LEU A 749 36.49 -23.77 8.59
CA LEU A 749 36.12 -23.23 7.28
C LEU A 749 37.13 -23.58 6.17
N GLU A 750 38.41 -23.76 6.52
CA GLU A 750 39.46 -24.16 5.57
C GLU A 750 39.21 -25.55 4.94
N ARG A 751 38.28 -26.35 5.48
CA ARG A 751 37.89 -27.64 4.90
C ARG A 751 37.01 -27.49 3.64
N PHE A 752 36.39 -26.34 3.41
CA PHE A 752 35.43 -26.13 2.31
C PHE A 752 36.10 -25.42 1.11
N ASN A 753 36.50 -26.20 0.10
CA ASN A 753 37.31 -25.69 -1.01
C ASN A 753 36.52 -24.92 -2.08
N ASN A 754 35.20 -25.15 -2.19
CA ASN A 754 34.32 -24.52 -3.19
C ASN A 754 33.23 -23.65 -2.55
N LEU A 755 33.45 -23.18 -1.31
CA LEU A 755 32.46 -22.40 -0.58
C LEU A 755 32.25 -21.01 -1.19
N GLU A 756 31.09 -20.78 -1.77
CA GLU A 756 30.67 -19.51 -2.37
C GLU A 756 29.83 -18.65 -1.42
N LYS A 757 29.06 -19.25 -0.49
CA LYS A 757 28.20 -18.56 0.47
C LYS A 757 28.49 -18.99 1.91
N LEU A 758 28.61 -18.04 2.82
CA LEU A 758 28.75 -18.28 4.26
C LEU A 758 27.68 -17.48 5.02
N GLU A 759 26.90 -18.11 5.87
CA GLU A 759 25.98 -17.44 6.80
C GLU A 759 26.42 -17.71 8.23
N VAL A 760 26.33 -16.71 9.11
CA VAL A 760 26.66 -16.85 10.53
C VAL A 760 25.55 -16.20 11.34
N GLY A 761 24.89 -16.95 12.23
CA GLY A 761 23.80 -16.36 13.01
C GLY A 761 23.47 -17.00 14.34
N CYS A 762 22.57 -16.35 15.08
CA CYS A 762 22.08 -16.79 16.40
C CYS A 762 23.20 -17.17 17.38
N SER A 763 24.29 -16.39 17.44
CA SER A 763 25.54 -16.76 18.11
C SER A 763 26.07 -15.63 19.01
N ARG A 764 26.75 -15.99 20.10
CA ARG A 764 27.35 -15.09 21.10
C ARG A 764 28.81 -14.74 20.81
N PHE A 765 29.21 -14.74 19.54
CA PHE A 765 30.57 -14.37 19.15
C PHE A 765 30.85 -12.90 19.52
N ASN A 766 31.93 -12.68 20.26
CA ASN A 766 32.44 -11.33 20.54
C ASN A 766 33.31 -10.80 19.40
N ASP A 767 34.04 -11.69 18.73
CA ASP A 767 34.91 -11.38 17.59
C ASP A 767 34.75 -12.47 16.50
N LEU A 768 34.76 -12.06 15.24
CA LEU A 768 34.85 -12.94 14.10
C LEU A 768 36.27 -12.92 13.52
N PHE A 769 36.76 -14.07 13.04
CA PHE A 769 38.06 -14.20 12.35
C PHE A 769 39.28 -13.67 13.14
N SER A 770 39.27 -13.78 14.47
CA SER A 770 40.34 -13.32 15.37
C SER A 770 41.57 -14.25 15.36
N TYR A 771 42.74 -13.70 15.76
CA TYR A 771 44.00 -14.45 15.85
C TYR A 771 43.97 -15.39 17.07
N GLU A 772 44.01 -16.71 16.85
CA GLU A 772 44.23 -17.68 17.93
C GLU A 772 45.60 -17.43 18.57
N ARG A 773 45.59 -16.76 19.73
CA ARG A 773 46.79 -16.50 20.53
C ARG A 773 47.15 -17.76 21.32
N GLY A 774 47.41 -18.88 20.65
CA GLY A 774 47.56 -20.13 21.40
C GLY A 774 47.88 -21.43 20.70
N VAL A 775 48.32 -21.51 19.43
CA VAL A 775 48.86 -22.78 18.89
C VAL A 775 50.06 -22.50 17.99
N GLY A 776 51.10 -23.32 18.15
CA GLY A 776 52.49 -23.04 17.77
C GLY A 776 52.75 -22.76 16.29
N LYS A 777 53.94 -22.20 16.06
CA LYS A 777 54.60 -21.97 14.77
C LYS A 777 54.43 -23.16 13.80
N GLY A 778 53.37 -23.12 13.01
CA GLY A 778 53.13 -23.97 11.85
C GLY A 778 53.05 -23.07 10.63
N THR A 779 54.11 -23.09 9.83
CA THR A 779 54.20 -22.42 8.53
C THR A 779 53.23 -23.06 7.55
N ASN A 780 52.04 -22.48 7.39
CA ASN A 780 51.25 -22.55 6.17
C ASN A 780 50.64 -21.16 5.96
N ALA A 781 50.86 -20.58 4.79
CA ALA A 781 50.21 -19.32 4.39
C ALA A 781 48.68 -19.48 4.48
N PRO A 782 47.92 -18.44 4.82
CA PRO A 782 46.46 -18.53 4.89
C PRO A 782 45.89 -18.92 3.51
N THR A 783 45.02 -19.94 3.49
CA THR A 783 44.32 -20.38 2.28
C THR A 783 43.14 -19.43 2.02
N PHE A 784 43.06 -18.88 0.81
CA PHE A 784 41.94 -18.03 0.40
C PHE A 784 40.65 -18.86 0.27
N LEU A 785 39.57 -18.42 0.92
CA LEU A 785 38.25 -19.01 0.67
C LEU A 785 37.59 -18.32 -0.54
N PRO A 786 36.93 -19.06 -1.44
CA PRO A 786 36.26 -18.48 -2.61
C PRO A 786 34.89 -17.84 -2.28
N VAL A 787 34.64 -17.49 -1.02
CA VAL A 787 33.34 -16.98 -0.55
C VAL A 787 33.02 -15.65 -1.24
N ARG A 788 31.91 -15.65 -1.97
CA ARG A 788 31.32 -14.53 -2.70
C ARG A 788 30.18 -13.87 -1.92
N LYS A 789 29.46 -14.61 -1.07
CA LYS A 789 28.35 -14.09 -0.26
C LYS A 789 28.56 -14.37 1.23
N LEU A 790 28.47 -13.35 2.08
CA LEU A 790 28.50 -13.47 3.54
C LEU A 790 27.21 -12.88 4.14
N THR A 791 26.52 -13.63 4.98
CA THR A 791 25.33 -13.18 5.70
C THR A 791 25.55 -13.29 7.22
N LEU A 792 25.35 -12.22 7.99
CA LEU A 792 25.50 -12.18 9.44
C LEU A 792 24.14 -11.88 10.09
N GLY A 793 23.61 -12.77 10.93
CA GLY A 793 22.22 -12.72 11.41
C GLY A 793 22.07 -12.90 12.92
N GLY A 794 21.58 -11.91 13.68
CA GLY A 794 21.28 -12.11 15.11
C GLY A 794 22.52 -12.28 16.00
N LEU A 795 23.64 -11.62 15.66
CA LEU A 795 24.88 -11.60 16.43
C LEU A 795 24.85 -10.45 17.45
N HIS A 796 24.11 -10.63 18.54
CA HIS A 796 23.84 -9.55 19.50
C HIS A 796 25.02 -9.16 20.38
N TYR A 797 26.14 -9.87 20.36
CA TYR A 797 27.33 -9.57 21.19
C TYR A 797 28.49 -8.98 20.37
N LEU A 798 28.38 -9.02 19.04
CA LEU A 798 29.40 -8.52 18.14
C LEU A 798 29.24 -7.01 17.99
N GLU A 799 30.19 -6.23 18.53
CA GLU A 799 30.19 -4.76 18.42
C GLU A 799 30.75 -4.28 17.08
N HIS A 800 31.77 -4.96 16.56
CA HIS A 800 32.38 -4.65 15.27
C HIS A 800 32.53 -5.93 14.45
N MET A 801 32.24 -5.88 13.15
CA MET A 801 32.50 -7.03 12.28
C MET A 801 34.01 -7.32 12.18
N TRP A 802 34.86 -6.30 12.31
CA TRP A 802 36.31 -6.47 12.39
C TRP A 802 37.05 -5.43 13.23
N MET A 803 38.20 -5.86 13.76
CA MET A 803 39.12 -5.06 14.56
C MET A 803 40.55 -5.15 14.00
N GLN A 804 41.41 -4.20 14.36
CA GLN A 804 42.82 -4.16 13.93
C GLN A 804 43.54 -5.48 14.29
N GLY A 805 43.91 -6.27 13.28
CA GLY A 805 44.55 -7.59 13.44
C GLY A 805 43.70 -8.81 13.08
N SER A 806 42.48 -8.64 12.56
CA SER A 806 41.65 -9.73 12.00
C SER A 806 42.23 -10.29 10.68
N ARG A 807 41.89 -11.54 10.34
CA ARG A 807 42.37 -12.23 9.11
C ARG A 807 41.49 -12.03 7.87
N LEU A 808 40.60 -11.04 7.86
CA LEU A 808 39.64 -10.84 6.75
C LEU A 808 40.31 -10.71 5.38
N ASP A 809 41.43 -9.99 5.32
CA ASP A 809 42.22 -9.73 4.10
C ASP A 809 42.68 -11.01 3.39
N CYS A 810 42.84 -12.08 4.16
CA CYS A 810 43.29 -13.38 3.67
C CYS A 810 42.14 -14.36 3.43
N ILE A 811 40.96 -14.12 4.02
CA ILE A 811 39.85 -15.08 4.05
C ILE A 811 38.75 -14.70 3.04
N LEU A 812 38.42 -13.42 2.90
CA LEU A 812 37.27 -12.96 2.10
C LEU A 812 37.61 -11.93 0.99
N PRO A 813 38.70 -12.07 0.21
CA PRO A 813 39.03 -11.09 -0.84
C PRO A 813 38.06 -11.12 -2.03
N ASN A 814 37.33 -12.22 -2.21
CA ASN A 814 36.40 -12.43 -3.33
C ASN A 814 34.95 -12.07 -2.98
N LEU A 815 34.71 -11.43 -1.84
CA LEU A 815 33.36 -11.14 -1.38
C LEU A 815 32.65 -10.14 -2.30
N GLU A 816 31.53 -10.56 -2.86
CA GLU A 816 30.66 -9.82 -3.76
C GLU A 816 29.36 -9.34 -3.07
N ILE A 817 28.86 -10.07 -2.07
CA ILE A 817 27.62 -9.75 -1.35
C ILE A 817 27.84 -9.86 0.16
N LEU A 818 27.49 -8.82 0.92
CA LEU A 818 27.49 -8.81 2.38
C LEU A 818 26.11 -8.40 2.90
N GLU A 819 25.50 -9.25 3.71
CA GLU A 819 24.21 -9.02 4.35
C GLU A 819 24.37 -9.06 5.87
N VAL A 820 23.89 -8.05 6.60
CA VAL A 820 23.96 -7.99 8.07
C VAL A 820 22.56 -7.70 8.63
N VAL A 821 21.98 -8.63 9.36
CA VAL A 821 20.58 -8.60 9.78
C VAL A 821 20.47 -8.85 11.29
N LEU A 822 19.64 -8.07 12.00
CA LEU A 822 19.33 -8.28 13.43
C LEU A 822 20.55 -8.27 14.38
N CYS A 823 21.67 -7.63 14.01
CA CYS A 823 22.86 -7.54 14.86
C CYS A 823 22.73 -6.35 15.84
N GLY A 824 22.04 -6.58 16.96
CA GLY A 824 21.54 -5.52 17.84
C GLY A 824 22.60 -4.59 18.45
N ASN A 825 23.77 -5.10 18.82
CA ASN A 825 24.85 -4.32 19.47
C ASN A 825 25.96 -3.88 18.52
N MET A 826 25.88 -4.25 17.22
CA MET A 826 26.91 -3.87 16.26
C MET A 826 26.90 -2.36 16.05
N ILE A 827 28.06 -1.72 16.27
CA ILE A 827 28.28 -0.27 16.19
C ILE A 827 28.68 0.15 14.77
N SER A 828 29.56 -0.63 14.13
CA SER A 828 30.02 -0.42 12.75
C SER A 828 30.58 -1.72 12.15
N LEU A 829 30.78 -1.77 10.83
CA LEU A 829 31.46 -2.91 10.21
C LEU A 829 32.95 -2.93 10.59
N GLY A 830 33.61 -1.76 10.64
CA GLY A 830 34.94 -1.57 11.22
C GLY A 830 35.66 -0.33 10.68
N SER A 831 36.90 -0.10 11.15
CA SER A 831 37.65 1.16 10.96
C SER A 831 38.98 1.07 10.19
N SER A 832 39.43 -0.13 9.79
CA SER A 832 40.70 -0.31 9.05
C SER A 832 40.55 -0.30 7.52
N SER A 833 41.64 0.06 6.82
CA SER A 833 41.74 0.25 5.36
C SER A 833 41.78 -1.04 4.50
N THR A 834 41.02 -2.08 4.84
CA THR A 834 41.14 -3.42 4.24
C THR A 834 39.91 -3.86 3.40
N PRO A 835 40.02 -4.83 2.45
CA PRO A 835 39.49 -4.64 1.09
C PRO A 835 38.14 -5.31 0.81
N PHE A 836 37.07 -4.54 0.71
CA PHE A 836 35.85 -4.92 -0.04
C PHE A 836 35.98 -4.60 -1.54
N GLN A 837 37.16 -4.86 -2.10
CA GLN A 837 37.48 -4.46 -3.46
C GLN A 837 36.59 -5.09 -4.52
N ASN A 838 35.93 -6.22 -4.22
CA ASN A 838 35.01 -6.90 -5.14
C ASN A 838 33.54 -6.81 -4.71
N LEU A 839 33.25 -6.13 -3.59
CA LEU A 839 31.90 -6.11 -3.04
C LEU A 839 30.96 -5.34 -3.96
N MET A 840 29.91 -6.01 -4.43
CA MET A 840 28.89 -5.47 -5.32
C MET A 840 27.59 -5.15 -4.58
N THR A 841 27.24 -5.87 -3.53
CA THR A 841 26.01 -5.64 -2.75
C THR A 841 26.30 -5.60 -1.27
N LEU A 842 25.81 -4.57 -0.59
CA LEU A 842 25.87 -4.43 0.87
C LEU A 842 24.47 -4.15 1.40
N ASP A 843 23.93 -5.04 2.23
CA ASP A 843 22.59 -4.93 2.82
C ASP A 843 22.67 -5.01 4.35
N VAL A 844 22.15 -4.01 5.06
CA VAL A 844 22.16 -3.95 6.53
C VAL A 844 20.75 -3.70 7.06
N GLN A 845 20.22 -4.60 7.89
CA GLN A 845 18.85 -4.53 8.38
C GLN A 845 18.74 -4.76 9.89
N GLU A 846 17.86 -4.03 10.57
CA GLU A 846 17.52 -4.26 12.01
C GLU A 846 18.74 -4.19 12.98
N CYS A 847 19.78 -3.43 12.64
CA CYS A 847 20.97 -3.25 13.49
C CYS A 847 20.81 -1.99 14.35
N ARG A 848 20.22 -2.15 15.54
CA ARG A 848 19.71 -1.03 16.35
C ARG A 848 20.79 -0.13 16.94
N ALA A 849 21.96 -0.65 17.31
CA ALA A 849 23.07 0.13 17.89
C ALA A 849 24.04 0.71 16.85
N MET A 850 23.90 0.36 15.56
CA MET A 850 24.85 0.78 14.53
C MET A 850 24.81 2.29 14.36
N ILE A 851 25.95 2.96 14.53
CA ILE A 851 26.07 4.43 14.45
C ILE A 851 26.45 4.84 13.03
N ASN A 852 27.37 4.10 12.41
CA ASN A 852 27.84 4.27 11.03
C ASN A 852 28.20 2.93 10.40
N LEU A 853 28.16 2.85 9.07
CA LEU A 853 28.48 1.62 8.34
C LEU A 853 29.99 1.35 8.35
N VAL A 854 30.75 2.33 7.86
CA VAL A 854 32.21 2.32 7.70
C VAL A 854 32.75 3.73 7.92
N THR A 855 34.08 3.89 7.97
CA THR A 855 34.74 5.20 8.04
C THR A 855 35.12 5.74 6.66
N SER A 856 35.46 7.04 6.56
CA SER A 856 35.86 7.71 5.32
C SER A 856 37.14 7.14 4.67
N LEU A 857 38.03 6.52 5.44
CA LEU A 857 39.14 5.74 4.89
C LEU A 857 38.70 4.35 4.40
N ALA A 858 37.87 3.65 5.18
CA ALA A 858 37.44 2.30 4.84
C ALA A 858 36.53 2.25 3.60
N VAL A 859 35.69 3.28 3.39
CA VAL A 859 34.77 3.37 2.26
C VAL A 859 35.47 3.41 0.90
N GLN A 860 36.73 3.86 0.84
CA GLN A 860 37.53 3.89 -0.39
C GLN A 860 37.80 2.49 -0.97
N SER A 861 37.59 1.43 -0.18
CA SER A 861 37.69 0.05 -0.65
C SER A 861 36.46 -0.44 -1.44
N LEU A 862 35.30 0.24 -1.34
CA LEU A 862 34.00 -0.17 -1.89
C LEU A 862 33.78 0.26 -3.35
N VAL A 863 34.84 0.21 -4.16
CA VAL A 863 34.84 0.74 -5.54
C VAL A 863 33.97 -0.03 -6.54
N GLN A 864 33.67 -1.31 -6.25
CA GLN A 864 32.83 -2.17 -7.11
C GLN A 864 31.36 -2.21 -6.68
N LEU A 865 31.00 -1.50 -5.60
CA LEU A 865 29.67 -1.57 -5.01
C LEU A 865 28.63 -1.09 -6.01
N LYS A 866 27.60 -1.90 -6.23
CA LYS A 866 26.45 -1.65 -7.11
C LYS A 866 25.17 -1.35 -6.35
N ILE A 867 24.97 -2.01 -5.21
CA ILE A 867 23.74 -1.90 -4.43
C ILE A 867 24.12 -1.70 -2.96
N LEU A 868 23.59 -0.65 -2.35
CA LEU A 868 23.67 -0.38 -0.92
C LEU A 868 22.26 -0.29 -0.34
N ARG A 869 21.91 -1.15 0.62
CA ARG A 869 20.62 -1.12 1.31
C ARG A 869 20.81 -1.04 2.82
N ILE A 870 20.12 -0.13 3.49
CA ILE A 870 20.11 -0.03 4.94
C ILE A 870 18.68 0.17 5.44
N LYS A 871 18.19 -0.71 6.32
CA LYS A 871 16.80 -0.73 6.80
C LYS A 871 16.71 -0.89 8.32
N ASN A 872 15.75 -0.22 8.96
CA ASN A 872 15.39 -0.43 10.38
C ASN A 872 16.57 -0.30 11.38
N CYS A 873 17.57 0.54 11.09
CA CYS A 873 18.73 0.76 11.97
C CYS A 873 18.55 2.06 12.79
N GLY A 874 18.07 1.91 14.03
CA GLY A 874 17.58 3.02 14.87
C GLY A 874 18.61 4.10 15.26
N SER A 875 19.84 3.69 15.57
CA SER A 875 20.88 4.62 16.08
C SER A 875 21.81 5.19 15.01
N MET A 876 21.58 4.85 13.73
CA MET A 876 22.47 5.23 12.64
C MET A 876 22.39 6.72 12.39
N LYS A 877 23.51 7.43 12.56
CA LYS A 877 23.60 8.90 12.41
C LYS A 877 24.15 9.32 11.05
N GLU A 878 25.10 8.55 10.54
CA GLU A 878 25.67 8.73 9.21
C GLU A 878 26.02 7.39 8.59
N ILE A 879 26.07 7.30 7.26
CA ILE A 879 26.44 6.04 6.58
C ILE A 879 27.96 5.89 6.61
N VAL A 880 28.69 6.93 6.23
CA VAL A 880 30.15 7.01 6.24
C VAL A 880 30.59 7.94 7.38
N GLY A 881 31.23 7.35 8.38
CA GLY A 881 31.75 8.04 9.56
C GLY A 881 33.02 8.82 9.28
N ASN A 882 33.15 10.02 9.84
CA ASN A 882 34.36 10.83 9.70
C ASN A 882 35.44 10.41 10.74
N GLU A 883 36.69 10.24 10.30
CA GLU A 883 37.82 9.94 11.18
C GLU A 883 38.59 11.20 11.56
N GLY A 884 38.42 11.68 12.80
CA GLY A 884 39.28 12.68 13.43
C GLY A 884 39.01 14.15 13.08
N ASP A 885 39.76 15.04 13.76
CA ASP A 885 39.75 16.51 13.60
C ASP A 885 40.59 17.00 12.39
N ASP A 886 41.13 16.09 11.58
CA ASP A 886 41.98 16.46 10.44
C ASP A 886 41.14 16.93 9.25
N GLU A 887 41.45 18.13 8.73
CA GLU A 887 40.81 18.79 7.58
C GLU A 887 41.03 18.08 6.21
N ALA A 888 41.46 16.81 6.22
CA ALA A 888 41.77 16.07 5.00
C ALA A 888 40.49 15.70 4.23
N THR A 889 40.27 16.35 3.09
CA THR A 889 39.18 16.04 2.16
C THR A 889 39.60 14.94 1.18
N TYR A 890 38.85 13.84 1.13
CA TYR A 890 39.06 12.74 0.17
C TYR A 890 38.07 12.84 -1.00
N ASP A 891 38.53 12.46 -2.18
CA ASP A 891 37.67 12.23 -3.35
C ASP A 891 37.24 10.76 -3.39
N ILE A 892 35.99 10.49 -3.00
CA ILE A 892 35.42 9.15 -2.87
C ILE A 892 34.50 8.91 -4.07
N ILE A 893 34.91 8.02 -4.99
CA ILE A 893 34.15 7.74 -6.22
C ILE A 893 33.62 6.31 -6.22
N PHE A 894 32.29 6.18 -6.22
CA PHE A 894 31.55 4.94 -6.39
C PHE A 894 31.26 4.67 -7.87
N ASN A 895 32.24 4.09 -8.56
CA ASN A 895 32.20 3.93 -10.02
C ASN A 895 31.02 3.09 -10.53
N ARG A 896 30.55 2.12 -9.73
CA ARG A 896 29.54 1.14 -10.15
C ARG A 896 28.24 1.19 -9.35
N LEU A 897 28.08 2.12 -8.41
CA LEU A 897 26.92 2.15 -7.52
C LEU A 897 25.69 2.57 -8.31
N GLU A 898 24.77 1.63 -8.51
CA GLU A 898 23.54 1.76 -9.30
C GLU A 898 22.34 2.11 -8.41
N CYS A 899 22.30 1.56 -7.19
CA CYS A 899 21.15 1.65 -6.28
C CYS A 899 21.56 1.94 -4.83
N ILE A 900 20.90 2.92 -4.20
CA ILE A 900 20.98 3.19 -2.75
C ILE A 900 19.57 3.12 -2.16
N GLU A 901 19.36 2.32 -1.13
CA GLU A 901 18.07 2.19 -0.44
C GLU A 901 18.23 2.42 1.07
N LEU A 902 17.55 3.42 1.61
CA LEU A 902 17.60 3.82 3.02
C LEU A 902 16.17 3.81 3.59
N ARG A 903 15.84 2.90 4.50
CA ARG A 903 14.48 2.79 5.06
C ARG A 903 14.45 2.77 6.58
N HIS A 904 13.51 3.49 7.19
CA HIS A 904 13.26 3.44 8.64
C HIS A 904 14.55 3.67 9.46
N LEU A 905 15.26 4.76 9.16
CA LEU A 905 16.48 5.19 9.85
C LEU A 905 16.19 6.49 10.62
N PRO A 906 15.60 6.40 11.83
CA PRO A 906 15.08 7.57 12.54
C PRO A 906 16.15 8.61 12.91
N SER A 907 17.39 8.19 13.16
CA SER A 907 18.48 9.08 13.58
C SER A 907 19.43 9.51 12.46
N LEU A 908 19.17 9.09 11.22
CA LEU A 908 20.12 9.30 10.11
C LEU A 908 20.07 10.75 9.65
N LYS A 909 21.18 11.48 9.79
CA LYS A 909 21.28 12.91 9.45
C LYS A 909 21.86 13.17 8.07
N SER A 910 22.79 12.34 7.64
CA SER A 910 23.44 12.44 6.32
C SER A 910 24.07 11.11 5.90
N PHE A 911 24.36 10.95 4.62
CA PHE A 911 25.25 9.90 4.12
C PHE A 911 26.67 10.05 4.69
N CYS A 912 27.19 11.27 4.76
CA CYS A 912 28.48 11.57 5.40
C CYS A 912 28.50 13.01 5.92
N SER A 913 28.94 13.21 7.17
CA SER A 913 29.04 14.54 7.78
C SER A 913 30.34 15.30 7.42
N GLY A 914 31.33 14.62 6.84
CA GLY A 914 32.61 15.21 6.40
C GLY A 914 32.51 15.96 5.07
N HIS A 915 33.46 16.86 4.81
CA HIS A 915 33.57 17.65 3.57
C HIS A 915 34.28 16.87 2.44
N HIS A 916 33.96 15.59 2.27
CA HIS A 916 34.54 14.75 1.22
C HIS A 916 33.75 14.88 -0.09
N THR A 917 34.45 14.87 -1.21
CA THR A 917 33.81 14.85 -2.54
C THR A 917 33.32 13.45 -2.84
N PHE A 918 32.04 13.30 -3.23
CA PHE A 918 31.44 12.02 -3.58
C PHE A 918 31.03 11.98 -5.06
N GLY A 919 31.59 11.03 -5.82
CA GLY A 919 31.23 10.76 -7.20
C GLY A 919 30.40 9.48 -7.36
N PHE A 920 29.24 9.57 -8.01
CA PHE A 920 28.32 8.46 -8.28
C PHE A 920 27.97 8.36 -9.78
N PRO A 921 28.93 8.08 -10.66
CA PRO A 921 28.73 8.10 -12.12
C PRO A 921 27.67 7.10 -12.64
N SER A 922 27.39 6.03 -11.90
CA SER A 922 26.48 4.94 -12.31
C SER A 922 25.14 4.91 -11.55
N LEU A 923 24.90 5.88 -10.65
CA LEU A 923 23.74 5.85 -9.74
C LEU A 923 22.46 6.25 -10.49
N ASN A 924 21.51 5.31 -10.59
CA ASN A 924 20.27 5.51 -11.34
C ASN A 924 19.00 5.39 -10.46
N GLN A 925 19.13 4.85 -9.25
CA GLN A 925 18.02 4.71 -8.31
C GLN A 925 18.46 5.00 -6.88
N VAL A 926 17.74 5.92 -6.23
CA VAL A 926 17.82 6.11 -4.78
C VAL A 926 16.43 5.90 -4.21
N ILE A 927 16.30 5.11 -3.14
CA ILE A 927 15.04 4.86 -2.45
C ILE A 927 15.21 5.33 -1.01
N VAL A 928 14.38 6.24 -0.54
CA VAL A 928 14.40 6.68 0.86
C VAL A 928 13.01 6.63 1.45
N SER A 929 12.82 5.98 2.60
CA SER A 929 11.54 5.99 3.30
C SER A 929 11.72 6.03 4.81
N HIS A 930 10.83 6.71 5.53
CA HIS A 930 10.85 6.74 6.99
C HIS A 930 12.22 7.12 7.63
N CYS A 931 12.97 8.07 7.04
CA CYS A 931 14.24 8.59 7.61
C CYS A 931 14.12 10.08 8.02
N PRO A 932 13.35 10.40 9.08
CA PRO A 932 12.92 11.77 9.41
C PRO A 932 14.03 12.81 9.64
N GLU A 933 15.20 12.42 10.13
CA GLU A 933 16.31 13.35 10.40
C GLU A 933 17.25 13.58 9.20
N LEU A 934 16.98 12.95 8.04
CA LEU A 934 17.89 13.01 6.88
C LEU A 934 17.74 14.36 6.15
N GLU A 935 18.57 15.33 6.52
CA GLU A 935 18.51 16.69 5.99
C GLU A 935 19.22 16.83 4.63
N ILE A 936 20.38 16.20 4.49
CA ILE A 936 21.22 16.25 3.29
C ILE A 936 21.76 14.86 2.97
N PHE A 937 22.13 14.63 1.72
CA PHE A 937 22.88 13.43 1.37
C PHE A 937 24.32 13.55 1.87
N CYS A 938 25.15 14.53 1.46
CA CYS A 938 26.46 14.77 2.10
C CYS A 938 26.87 16.25 2.08
N LYS A 939 27.84 16.65 2.91
CA LYS A 939 28.30 18.05 2.97
C LYS A 939 29.30 18.46 1.89
N GLY A 940 30.09 17.54 1.37
CA GLY A 940 31.03 17.84 0.28
C GLY A 940 30.39 17.77 -1.11
N ASP A 941 31.19 18.01 -2.15
CA ASP A 941 30.73 18.08 -3.54
C ASP A 941 30.17 16.74 -4.02
N LEU A 942 29.02 16.77 -4.71
CA LEU A 942 28.34 15.59 -5.26
C LEU A 942 28.33 15.58 -6.78
N ASN A 943 28.53 14.42 -7.38
CA ASN A 943 28.35 14.22 -8.81
C ASN A 943 27.50 12.97 -9.10
N THR A 944 26.26 13.15 -9.58
CA THR A 944 25.29 12.08 -9.90
C THR A 944 24.75 12.24 -11.34
N PRO A 945 25.57 12.03 -12.39
CA PRO A 945 25.29 12.52 -13.74
C PRO A 945 24.15 11.81 -14.47
N ILE A 946 23.78 10.59 -14.06
CA ILE A 946 22.72 9.79 -14.71
C ILE A 946 21.49 9.58 -13.84
N LEU A 947 21.50 10.04 -12.58
CA LEU A 947 20.37 9.88 -11.68
C LEU A 947 19.20 10.72 -12.22
N GLN A 948 18.01 10.11 -12.32
CA GLN A 948 16.81 10.78 -12.85
C GLN A 948 15.58 10.62 -11.94
N ARG A 949 15.72 9.84 -10.86
CA ARG A 949 14.61 9.51 -9.94
C ARG A 949 15.10 9.11 -8.56
N VAL A 950 14.42 9.62 -7.54
CA VAL A 950 14.49 9.18 -6.15
C VAL A 950 13.09 8.73 -5.73
N GLN A 951 12.94 7.49 -5.29
CA GLN A 951 11.68 6.91 -4.84
C GLN A 951 11.51 7.12 -3.33
N VAL A 952 10.34 7.61 -2.93
CA VAL A 952 9.98 7.77 -1.52
C VAL A 952 8.68 7.08 -1.22
N ILE A 953 8.69 6.33 -0.11
CA ILE A 953 7.53 5.58 0.38
C ILE A 953 7.14 6.20 1.72
N ALA A 954 6.00 6.89 1.72
CA ALA A 954 5.40 7.50 2.89
C ALA A 954 3.95 6.98 2.99
N GLY A 955 3.70 5.99 3.85
CA GLY A 955 2.40 5.31 3.91
C GLY A 955 2.15 4.38 2.71
N GLU A 956 0.91 4.38 2.19
CA GLU A 956 0.44 3.50 1.09
C GLU A 956 0.74 4.04 -0.33
N ASP A 957 1.26 5.27 -0.48
CA ASP A 957 1.57 5.88 -1.78
C ASP A 957 3.07 5.85 -2.11
N GLU A 958 3.41 5.34 -3.31
CA GLU A 958 4.75 5.45 -3.91
C GLU A 958 4.88 6.79 -4.68
N LYS A 959 5.82 7.65 -4.29
CA LYS A 959 6.12 8.91 -5.00
C LYS A 959 7.53 8.89 -5.56
N VAL A 960 7.70 9.36 -6.80
CA VAL A 960 9.00 9.45 -7.50
C VAL A 960 9.33 10.93 -7.70
N HIS A 961 10.52 11.37 -7.28
CA HIS A 961 10.93 12.78 -7.29
C HIS A 961 12.39 12.95 -7.73
N TRP A 962 12.73 13.99 -8.48
CA TRP A 962 14.11 14.29 -8.89
C TRP A 962 14.30 15.75 -9.24
N ASP A 963 15.29 16.38 -8.61
CA ASP A 963 15.55 17.83 -8.76
C ASP A 963 16.88 18.15 -9.47
N GLY A 964 17.46 17.18 -10.20
CA GLY A 964 18.73 17.36 -10.90
C GLY A 964 19.98 17.22 -10.02
N ASP A 965 19.84 17.41 -8.71
CA ASP A 965 20.87 17.19 -7.70
C ASP A 965 20.34 16.33 -6.55
N LEU A 966 21.15 15.36 -6.08
CA LEU A 966 20.73 14.41 -5.05
C LEU A 966 20.58 15.05 -3.67
N ASN A 967 21.48 15.97 -3.29
CA ASN A 967 21.35 16.72 -2.04
C ASN A 967 20.06 17.56 -2.05
N VAL A 968 19.80 18.27 -3.15
CA VAL A 968 18.56 19.06 -3.33
C VAL A 968 17.34 18.16 -3.28
N THR A 969 17.38 17.00 -3.95
CA THR A 969 16.26 16.05 -3.96
C THR A 969 15.97 15.54 -2.54
N ILE A 970 16.98 15.10 -1.78
CA ILE A 970 16.84 14.64 -0.40
C ILE A 970 16.36 15.76 0.53
N GLN A 971 16.93 16.97 0.38
CA GLN A 971 16.44 18.15 1.07
C GLN A 971 14.95 18.30 0.79
N ARG A 972 14.49 18.44 -0.45
CA ARG A 972 13.05 18.61 -0.76
C ARG A 972 12.16 17.50 -0.19
N LEU A 973 12.65 16.26 -0.09
CA LEU A 973 11.92 15.15 0.50
C LEU A 973 11.66 15.32 2.01
N TYR A 974 12.60 15.94 2.74
CA TYR A 974 12.53 16.12 4.19
C TYR A 974 12.36 17.58 4.65
N THR A 975 12.53 18.56 3.77
CA THR A 975 12.06 19.95 4.00
C THR A 975 10.53 19.98 3.99
N LYS A 976 9.86 18.97 3.39
CA LYS A 976 8.43 18.69 3.60
C LYS A 976 8.09 18.08 4.96
N LYS A 977 9.08 17.77 5.82
CA LYS A 977 8.87 17.26 7.19
C LYS A 977 8.96 18.33 8.27
N VAL A 978 9.06 19.59 7.87
CA VAL A 978 8.45 20.69 8.63
C VAL A 978 7.43 21.35 7.70
N ASP A 979 6.39 20.58 7.40
CA ASP A 979 5.01 21.04 7.55
C ASP A 979 4.11 19.81 7.73
N TYR A 980 3.99 19.43 9.00
CA TYR A 980 2.75 19.00 9.66
C TYR A 980 2.35 17.51 9.67
N GLU A 981 2.52 16.89 10.84
CA GLU A 981 1.44 16.07 11.44
C GLU A 981 0.82 16.78 12.66
N GLY A 982 0.99 18.10 12.78
CA GLY A 982 0.60 18.84 13.98
C GLY A 982 0.46 20.35 13.83
N ILE A 983 0.27 20.87 12.62
CA ILE A 983 -0.34 22.18 12.40
C ILE A 983 -1.26 21.99 11.21
N GLU A 984 -2.48 22.49 11.33
CA GLU A 984 -3.36 22.66 10.21
C GLU A 984 -2.60 23.49 9.14
N TRP A 985 -2.64 23.07 7.87
CA TRP A 985 -2.52 24.09 6.83
C TRP A 985 -3.62 25.10 7.13
N PRO A 986 -3.36 26.41 7.32
CA PRO A 986 -4.34 27.37 6.89
C PRO A 986 -4.28 27.30 5.36
N VAL A 987 -5.06 26.34 4.85
CA VAL A 987 -5.71 26.29 3.55
C VAL A 987 -5.48 27.57 2.78
N LEU A 988 -4.75 27.48 1.67
CA LEU A 988 -4.58 28.62 0.79
C LEU A 988 -4.34 28.30 -0.69
N PHE A 989 -4.64 27.09 -1.13
CA PHE A 989 -5.03 26.77 -2.50
C PHE A 989 -5.62 25.36 -2.42
N ASP A 990 -6.94 25.29 -2.23
CA ASP A 990 -7.67 24.02 -2.07
C ASP A 990 -7.97 23.34 -3.42
N SER A 991 -7.12 23.57 -4.43
CA SER A 991 -7.35 23.14 -5.81
C SER A 991 -6.09 22.61 -6.48
N SER A 992 -5.80 21.32 -6.32
CA SER A 992 -4.66 20.64 -6.97
C SER A 992 -4.64 20.80 -8.50
N LYS A 993 -5.82 21.00 -9.10
CA LYS A 993 -6.01 21.20 -10.54
C LYS A 993 -5.55 22.58 -11.02
N ALA A 994 -5.61 23.61 -10.18
CA ALA A 994 -4.98 24.89 -10.50
C ALA A 994 -3.46 24.69 -10.57
N ILE A 995 -2.85 24.00 -9.60
CA ILE A 995 -1.41 23.72 -9.60
C ILE A 995 -0.97 22.89 -10.83
N GLU A 996 -1.77 21.93 -11.31
CA GLU A 996 -1.50 21.18 -12.55
C GLU A 996 -1.62 22.06 -13.81
N ILE A 997 -2.69 22.85 -13.95
CA ILE A 997 -2.87 23.73 -15.12
C ILE A 997 -1.86 24.90 -15.09
N TRP A 998 -1.44 25.36 -13.90
CA TRP A 998 -0.35 26.33 -13.73
C TRP A 998 0.99 25.75 -14.21
N ARG A 999 1.24 24.46 -13.99
CA ARG A 999 2.44 23.78 -14.49
C ARG A 999 2.41 23.59 -16.01
N ASP A 1000 1.24 23.39 -16.60
CA ASP A 1000 1.07 23.28 -18.06
C ASP A 1000 1.13 24.63 -18.79
N ASN A 1001 0.90 25.75 -18.08
CA ASN A 1001 0.91 27.11 -18.62
C ASN A 1001 2.28 27.82 -18.55
N LEU A 1002 3.22 27.31 -17.76
CA LEU A 1002 4.63 27.74 -17.70
C LEU A 1002 5.43 27.05 -18.80
#